data_AF-A0AAD7E2C0-F1
#
_entry.id   AF-A0AAD7E2C0-F1
#
_cell.length_a   1.000
_cell.length_b   1.000
_cell.length_c   1.000
_cell.angle_alpha   90.00
_cell.angle_beta   90.00
_cell.angle_gamma   90.00
#
_symmetry.space_group_name_H-M   'P 1'
#
loop_
_entity.id
_entity.type
_entity.pdbx_description
1 polymer ?
#
loop_
_entity_poly.entity_id
_entity_poly.type
_entity_poly.pdbx_seq_one_letter_code
_entity_poly.pdbx_strand_id
1 'polypeptide(L)'
;MLAGLWPVILLLLLPFSAAAEDGTLFTSSVTYCKPPETLLIQQFDVKYFAANTSIFFDISAASVEANVTVSANILVNVYGITAVNVTIDLCDILAGALCPLPMYNFVGSQVLSLPESLGVSNRLPGLAFIVPDLEAYAQLTLTEVGTGDVKACVQATLANGWSTRQSAVEWATAGLALFALLVAAWQSTATHAVVPYRLLDLLHFYQTIAATAFLSLNYPSLYRAFAVNFAWAMGLVSSQNSKLQASIDNMRALTGGNMANASSGAVVGLVDRKLSPWNTNPSSSSSSSSSFSQLLLADPSASGAPANLTFSRLAFGGLQQLATSDGQQVQTVTDDSSNILQAGIPIYVNSLHIATANAFMTTFLICLIIAAVALTLAGLAYAALYAANRFEWGNEETRQRLRSAYPAYTRAWALRLGLIALPPLMIFIFYQWSLKDSWLSILLSVITLLAISTLVLYPVYLTFRLARHESLDALEFNGEHLSSHGPLYAQYRTPRYYFFLPLLISSFIKAVVIAAGQGSGMGQVVVFIIVELAVVVAHILLKPYNSRGGDVFSTYLSIVRLVCTGLMISFVESVGVAAIPRVAIGAVIAVIFSIAVVILAINLFLHAGVNRLWRRGHSTRSPSRQGSADESMLEKGDASPIESKPGLARSASQRSGTIDDTSTARHSTSPSILSHTVGTSHHDLTPSRLSTSSTHH
;
A
#
# COMPACT_ATOMS: atom_id res chain seq x y z
N MET A 1 32.71 -8.10 -4.86
CA MET A 1 31.44 -7.69 -4.19
C MET A 1 30.19 -8.33 -4.81
N LEU A 2 30.21 -8.80 -6.07
CA LEU A 2 29.06 -9.42 -6.74
C LEU A 2 28.78 -10.89 -6.31
N ALA A 3 29.79 -11.65 -5.86
CA ALA A 3 29.64 -13.07 -5.52
C ALA A 3 28.78 -13.36 -4.26
N GLY A 4 28.58 -12.37 -3.39
CA GLY A 4 27.76 -12.53 -2.18
C GLY A 4 26.26 -12.26 -2.37
N LEU A 5 25.85 -11.83 -3.57
CA LEU A 5 24.44 -11.55 -3.90
C LEU A 5 23.71 -12.81 -4.40
N TRP A 6 24.44 -13.80 -4.89
CA TRP A 6 23.88 -15.01 -5.50
C TRP A 6 22.92 -15.80 -4.60
N PRO A 7 23.15 -15.99 -3.28
CA PRO A 7 22.23 -16.76 -2.45
C PRO A 7 20.98 -15.98 -2.03
N VAL A 8 21.06 -14.63 -1.91
CA VAL A 8 19.88 -13.78 -1.65
C VAL A 8 18.99 -13.70 -2.89
N ILE A 9 19.61 -13.63 -4.07
CA ILE A 9 18.93 -13.73 -5.35
C ILE A 9 18.29 -15.12 -5.49
N LEU A 10 18.97 -16.20 -5.08
CA LEU A 10 18.43 -17.57 -5.10
C LEU A 10 17.22 -17.76 -4.16
N LEU A 11 17.20 -17.08 -3.02
CA LEU A 11 16.09 -17.15 -2.04
C LEU A 11 14.89 -16.27 -2.44
N LEU A 12 15.12 -15.22 -3.25
CA LEU A 12 14.09 -14.41 -3.90
C LEU A 12 13.58 -15.01 -5.22
N LEU A 13 14.30 -15.98 -5.80
CA LEU A 13 13.98 -16.62 -7.08
C LEU A 13 13.36 -18.01 -6.94
N LEU A 14 13.00 -18.48 -5.74
CA LEU A 14 12.17 -19.70 -5.65
C LEU A 14 10.81 -19.38 -6.28
N PRO A 15 10.50 -19.91 -7.48
CA PRO A 15 9.17 -19.75 -8.00
C PRO A 15 8.32 -20.67 -7.12
N PHE A 16 7.43 -20.10 -6.32
CA PHE A 16 6.25 -20.85 -5.93
C PHE A 16 5.49 -21.06 -7.23
N SER A 17 5.72 -22.22 -7.85
CA SER A 17 4.98 -22.68 -9.00
C SER A 17 3.52 -22.82 -8.58
N ALA A 18 2.76 -21.75 -8.78
CA ALA A 18 1.31 -21.87 -8.86
C ALA A 18 1.04 -22.71 -10.11
N ALA A 19 0.82 -24.00 -9.89
CA ALA A 19 0.26 -24.87 -10.92
C ALA A 19 -1.17 -24.37 -11.18
N ALA A 20 -1.41 -23.79 -12.35
CA ALA A 20 -2.74 -23.52 -12.86
C ALA A 20 -2.86 -24.14 -14.25
N GLU A 21 -4.04 -24.70 -14.54
CA GLU A 21 -4.34 -25.45 -15.76
C GLU A 21 -4.10 -24.62 -17.02
N ASP A 22 -3.09 -25.01 -17.80
CA ASP A 22 -2.79 -24.40 -19.09
C ASP A 22 -4.00 -24.50 -20.03
N GLY A 23 -4.51 -23.35 -20.49
CA GLY A 23 -5.45 -23.29 -21.61
C GLY A 23 -6.93 -23.53 -21.29
N THR A 24 -7.39 -23.30 -20.06
CA THR A 24 -8.81 -23.34 -19.70
C THR A 24 -9.36 -21.96 -19.31
N LEU A 25 -10.61 -21.69 -19.67
CA LEU A 25 -11.38 -20.55 -19.18
C LEU A 25 -12.58 -21.07 -18.42
N PHE A 26 -12.87 -20.51 -17.25
CA PHE A 26 -14.01 -20.92 -16.44
C PHE A 26 -14.77 -19.72 -15.88
N THR A 27 -16.03 -19.92 -15.50
CA THR A 27 -16.86 -18.92 -14.85
C THR A 27 -16.41 -18.69 -13.41
N SER A 28 -16.06 -17.44 -13.06
CA SER A 28 -15.68 -17.06 -11.69
C SER A 28 -16.85 -16.51 -10.88
N SER A 29 -17.75 -15.77 -11.53
CA SER A 29 -18.94 -15.22 -10.89
C SER A 29 -20.08 -15.05 -11.87
N VAL A 30 -21.30 -15.03 -11.33
CA VAL A 30 -22.52 -14.86 -12.10
C VAL A 30 -23.35 -13.77 -11.45
N THR A 31 -23.93 -12.92 -12.27
CA THR A 31 -24.76 -11.80 -11.85
C THR A 31 -25.87 -11.57 -12.87
N TYR A 32 -27.01 -11.02 -12.46
CA TYR A 32 -28.06 -10.67 -13.42
C TYR A 32 -27.85 -9.25 -13.94
N CYS A 33 -27.89 -9.02 -15.24
CA CYS A 33 -27.78 -7.66 -15.82
C CYS A 33 -29.14 -6.92 -15.90
N LYS A 34 -30.24 -7.60 -15.60
CA LYS A 34 -31.61 -7.07 -15.47
C LYS A 34 -32.33 -7.87 -14.38
N PRO A 35 -33.29 -7.31 -13.62
CA PRO A 35 -34.05 -8.09 -12.64
C PRO A 35 -34.62 -9.37 -13.26
N PRO A 36 -34.49 -10.53 -12.58
CA PRO A 36 -34.96 -11.80 -13.14
C PRO A 36 -36.49 -11.83 -13.11
N GLU A 37 -37.13 -11.65 -14.26
CA GLU A 37 -38.59 -11.76 -14.42
C GLU A 37 -39.02 -13.20 -14.69
N THR A 38 -38.26 -13.93 -15.52
CA THR A 38 -38.67 -15.25 -16.06
C THR A 38 -37.76 -16.41 -15.68
N LEU A 39 -36.49 -16.14 -15.35
CA LEU A 39 -35.48 -17.17 -15.12
C LEU A 39 -34.64 -16.86 -13.88
N LEU A 40 -34.64 -17.79 -12.93
CA LEU A 40 -33.85 -17.77 -11.71
C LEU A 40 -32.72 -18.79 -11.81
N ILE A 41 -31.49 -18.31 -11.95
CA ILE A 41 -30.27 -19.12 -11.88
C ILE A 41 -29.94 -19.48 -10.43
N GLN A 42 -29.77 -20.78 -10.21
CA GLN A 42 -29.24 -21.34 -8.97
C GLN A 42 -27.75 -21.65 -9.10
N GLN A 43 -27.33 -22.24 -10.23
CA GLN A 43 -25.94 -22.56 -10.53
C GLN A 43 -25.69 -22.33 -12.02
N PHE A 44 -24.56 -21.72 -12.36
CA PHE A 44 -24.18 -21.47 -13.75
C PHE A 44 -22.66 -21.55 -13.85
N ASP A 45 -22.17 -22.75 -14.12
CA ASP A 45 -20.76 -23.04 -14.30
C ASP A 45 -20.47 -23.42 -15.75
N VAL A 46 -19.54 -22.71 -16.38
CA VAL A 46 -19.09 -23.00 -17.75
C VAL A 46 -17.58 -23.03 -17.77
N LYS A 47 -17.00 -24.08 -18.36
CA LYS A 47 -15.56 -24.23 -18.59
C LYS A 47 -15.28 -24.51 -20.05
N TYR A 48 -14.41 -23.72 -20.66
CA TYR A 48 -13.92 -23.91 -22.01
C TYR A 48 -12.50 -24.47 -21.99
N PHE A 49 -12.28 -25.58 -22.70
CA PHE A 49 -10.98 -26.20 -22.90
C PHE A 49 -10.45 -25.85 -24.28
N ALA A 50 -9.40 -25.03 -24.35
CA ALA A 50 -8.82 -24.60 -25.62
C ALA A 50 -8.16 -25.75 -26.40
N ALA A 51 -7.55 -26.71 -25.69
CA ALA A 51 -6.82 -27.82 -26.31
C ALA A 51 -7.70 -28.73 -27.18
N ASN A 52 -8.91 -29.05 -26.71
CA ASN A 52 -9.82 -29.97 -27.38
C ASN A 52 -11.07 -29.28 -27.93
N THR A 53 -11.13 -27.94 -27.87
CA THR A 53 -12.27 -27.11 -28.32
C THR A 53 -13.62 -27.58 -27.76
N SER A 54 -13.64 -27.93 -26.48
CA SER A 54 -14.83 -28.42 -25.78
C SER A 54 -15.28 -27.44 -24.70
N ILE A 55 -16.59 -27.39 -24.48
CA ILE A 55 -17.21 -26.66 -23.38
C ILE A 55 -17.83 -27.68 -22.44
N PHE A 56 -17.45 -27.63 -21.17
CA PHE A 56 -18.22 -28.21 -20.08
C PHE A 56 -19.18 -27.15 -19.54
N PHE A 57 -20.44 -27.51 -19.34
CA PHE A 57 -21.40 -26.67 -18.63
C PHE A 57 -22.08 -27.48 -17.54
N ASP A 58 -22.42 -26.80 -16.45
CA ASP A 58 -23.26 -27.29 -15.35
C ASP A 58 -24.18 -26.14 -14.95
N ILE A 59 -25.45 -26.25 -15.37
CA ILE A 59 -26.43 -25.17 -15.25
C ILE A 59 -27.64 -25.72 -14.48
N SER A 60 -28.01 -25.02 -13.41
CA SER A 60 -29.25 -25.18 -12.68
C SER A 60 -30.02 -23.86 -12.70
N ALA A 61 -31.18 -23.83 -13.35
CA ALA A 61 -32.03 -22.67 -13.46
C ALA A 61 -33.51 -23.05 -13.32
N ALA A 62 -34.31 -22.18 -12.73
CA ALA A 62 -35.76 -22.33 -12.60
C ALA A 62 -36.46 -21.32 -13.52
N SER A 63 -37.38 -21.79 -14.37
CA SER A 63 -38.31 -20.91 -15.07
C SER A 63 -39.53 -20.64 -14.21
N VAL A 64 -39.85 -19.36 -14.01
CA VAL A 64 -40.97 -18.91 -13.17
C VAL A 64 -42.18 -18.42 -13.97
N GLU A 65 -42.05 -18.28 -15.28
CA GLU A 65 -43.15 -17.86 -16.16
C GLU A 65 -43.41 -18.94 -17.21
N ALA A 66 -44.70 -19.26 -17.43
CA ALA A 66 -45.13 -20.28 -18.37
C ALA A 66 -45.37 -19.69 -19.76
N ASN A 67 -45.13 -20.51 -20.79
CA ASN A 67 -45.52 -20.26 -22.17
C ASN A 67 -44.80 -19.11 -22.89
N VAL A 68 -43.56 -18.78 -22.51
CA VAL A 68 -42.79 -17.73 -23.17
C VAL A 68 -41.96 -18.31 -24.32
N THR A 69 -42.04 -17.71 -25.51
CA THR A 69 -41.15 -18.01 -26.64
C THR A 69 -40.00 -17.03 -26.62
N VAL A 70 -38.78 -17.50 -26.36
CA VAL A 70 -37.59 -16.65 -26.27
C VAL A 70 -36.52 -17.06 -27.27
N SER A 71 -35.78 -16.07 -27.73
CA SER A 71 -34.50 -16.20 -28.42
C SER A 71 -33.38 -15.89 -27.44
N ALA A 72 -32.30 -16.65 -27.48
CA ALA A 72 -31.11 -16.42 -26.67
C ALA A 72 -30.05 -15.69 -27.49
N ASN A 73 -29.58 -14.56 -27.01
CA ASN A 73 -28.35 -13.96 -27.53
C ASN A 73 -27.20 -14.22 -26.55
N ILE A 74 -26.13 -14.82 -27.08
CA ILE A 74 -24.89 -15.11 -26.35
C ILE A 74 -23.81 -14.14 -26.83
N LEU A 75 -23.40 -13.25 -25.94
CA LEU A 75 -22.33 -12.28 -26.15
C LEU A 75 -21.13 -12.66 -25.28
N VAL A 76 -19.96 -12.81 -25.87
CA VAL A 76 -18.70 -13.00 -25.13
C VAL A 76 -17.82 -11.79 -25.41
N ASN A 77 -17.48 -11.06 -24.35
CA ASN A 77 -16.56 -9.94 -24.39
C ASN A 77 -15.24 -10.32 -23.71
N VAL A 78 -14.13 -10.01 -24.37
CA VAL A 78 -12.77 -10.19 -23.85
C VAL A 78 -12.01 -8.90 -24.06
N TYR A 79 -11.60 -8.23 -22.98
CA TYR A 79 -10.90 -6.94 -23.00
C TYR A 79 -11.58 -5.90 -23.91
N GLY A 80 -12.90 -5.75 -23.81
CA GLY A 80 -13.68 -4.78 -24.58
C GLY A 80 -13.97 -5.20 -26.02
N ILE A 81 -13.43 -6.32 -26.50
CA ILE A 81 -13.71 -6.87 -27.83
C ILE A 81 -14.86 -7.88 -27.72
N THR A 82 -15.91 -7.71 -28.52
CA THR A 82 -17.00 -8.67 -28.66
C THR A 82 -16.55 -9.88 -29.51
N ALA A 83 -15.92 -10.86 -28.87
CA ALA A 83 -15.38 -12.05 -29.52
C ALA A 83 -16.46 -12.94 -30.13
N VAL A 84 -17.61 -13.07 -29.45
CA VAL A 84 -18.76 -13.85 -29.91
C VAL A 84 -20.03 -13.03 -29.69
N ASN A 85 -20.91 -12.99 -30.67
CA ASN A 85 -22.25 -12.42 -30.58
C ASN A 85 -23.15 -13.24 -31.49
N VAL A 86 -23.86 -14.20 -30.92
CA VAL A 86 -24.67 -15.17 -31.68
C VAL A 86 -26.04 -15.27 -31.04
N THR A 87 -27.06 -15.03 -31.87
CA THR A 87 -28.46 -15.25 -31.53
C THR A 87 -28.86 -16.67 -31.92
N ILE A 88 -29.34 -17.42 -30.94
CA ILE A 88 -29.82 -18.79 -31.06
C ILE A 88 -31.31 -18.76 -30.75
N ASP A 89 -32.14 -19.24 -31.68
CA ASP A 89 -33.54 -19.53 -31.37
C ASP A 89 -33.62 -20.88 -30.64
N LEU A 90 -34.12 -20.87 -29.39
CA LEU A 90 -34.21 -22.10 -28.60
C LEU A 90 -35.23 -23.08 -29.18
N CYS A 91 -36.18 -22.59 -29.99
CA CYS A 91 -37.22 -23.42 -30.57
C CYS A 91 -36.69 -24.30 -31.72
N ASP A 92 -35.65 -23.84 -32.42
CA ASP A 92 -35.07 -24.52 -33.58
C ASP A 92 -34.06 -25.61 -33.20
N ILE A 93 -33.29 -25.42 -32.13
CA ILE A 93 -32.14 -26.28 -31.80
C ILE A 93 -32.53 -27.55 -31.02
N LEU A 94 -33.68 -27.56 -30.33
CA LEU A 94 -34.15 -28.71 -29.52
C LEU A 94 -35.43 -29.38 -30.04
N ALA A 95 -35.70 -29.31 -31.35
CA ALA A 95 -36.88 -29.89 -31.97
C ALA A 95 -38.21 -29.47 -31.30
N GLY A 96 -38.28 -28.22 -30.80
CA GLY A 96 -39.44 -27.69 -30.09
C GLY A 96 -39.61 -28.16 -28.64
N ALA A 97 -38.71 -28.97 -28.07
CA ALA A 97 -38.87 -29.50 -26.70
C ALA A 97 -38.85 -28.42 -25.60
N LEU A 98 -38.23 -27.28 -25.87
CA LEU A 98 -38.14 -26.13 -24.95
C LEU A 98 -39.15 -25.02 -25.28
N CYS A 99 -39.96 -25.16 -26.34
CA CYS A 99 -40.89 -24.13 -26.76
C CYS A 99 -42.34 -24.63 -26.77
N PRO A 100 -43.24 -23.97 -26.02
CA PRO A 100 -43.00 -22.74 -25.25
C PRO A 100 -42.35 -23.07 -23.89
N LEU A 101 -41.54 -22.15 -23.31
CA LEU A 101 -40.76 -22.43 -22.10
C LEU A 101 -41.67 -22.87 -20.94
N PRO A 102 -41.55 -24.14 -20.50
CA PRO A 102 -42.35 -24.65 -19.40
C PRO A 102 -41.79 -24.20 -18.04
N MET A 103 -42.66 -24.10 -17.04
CA MET A 103 -42.24 -23.84 -15.65
C MET A 103 -41.73 -25.13 -15.00
N TYR A 104 -40.44 -25.41 -15.14
CA TYR A 104 -39.74 -26.40 -14.33
C TYR A 104 -38.30 -25.97 -14.05
N ASN A 105 -37.65 -26.71 -13.15
CA ASN A 105 -36.23 -26.55 -12.84
C ASN A 105 -35.40 -27.31 -13.86
N PHE A 106 -34.65 -26.56 -14.67
CA PHE A 106 -33.69 -27.08 -15.64
C PHE A 106 -32.40 -27.39 -14.90
N VAL A 107 -31.98 -28.66 -14.92
CA VAL A 107 -30.67 -29.08 -14.43
C VAL A 107 -30.02 -29.88 -15.53
N GLY A 108 -28.83 -29.45 -15.96
CA GLY A 108 -28.10 -30.10 -17.04
C GLY A 108 -26.61 -29.90 -16.89
N SER A 109 -25.86 -31.00 -16.96
CA SER A 109 -24.41 -30.98 -17.05
C SER A 109 -23.94 -31.87 -18.19
N GLN A 110 -23.15 -31.32 -19.10
CA GLN A 110 -22.58 -32.06 -20.22
C GLN A 110 -21.30 -31.40 -20.75
N VAL A 111 -20.42 -32.21 -21.35
CA VAL A 111 -19.30 -31.72 -22.17
C VAL A 111 -19.73 -31.77 -23.64
N LEU A 112 -19.68 -30.63 -24.32
CA LEU A 112 -19.99 -30.49 -25.74
C LEU A 112 -18.75 -30.07 -26.53
N SER A 113 -18.45 -30.77 -27.61
CA SER A 113 -17.43 -30.36 -28.58
C SER A 113 -18.04 -29.32 -29.53
N LEU A 114 -17.40 -28.16 -29.65
CA LEU A 114 -17.87 -27.11 -30.55
C LEU A 114 -17.55 -27.46 -32.00
N PRO A 115 -18.50 -27.35 -32.95
CA PRO A 115 -18.19 -27.53 -34.35
C PRO A 115 -17.24 -26.43 -34.84
N GLU A 116 -16.30 -26.81 -35.71
CA GLU A 116 -15.29 -25.89 -36.28
C GLU A 116 -15.91 -24.69 -37.01
N SER A 117 -17.17 -24.82 -37.47
CA SER A 117 -17.93 -23.75 -38.13
C SER A 117 -18.19 -22.52 -37.25
N LEU A 118 -18.21 -22.67 -35.92
CA LEU A 118 -18.36 -21.53 -35.00
C LEU A 118 -17.08 -20.71 -34.87
N GLY A 119 -15.92 -21.26 -35.24
CA GLY A 119 -14.64 -20.54 -35.28
C GLY A 119 -14.22 -19.91 -33.94
N VAL A 120 -14.72 -20.41 -32.81
CA VAL A 120 -14.52 -19.82 -31.46
C VAL A 120 -13.04 -19.68 -31.14
N SER A 121 -12.24 -20.71 -31.44
CA SER A 121 -10.79 -20.73 -31.21
C SER A 121 -10.03 -19.64 -31.98
N ASN A 122 -10.53 -19.20 -33.14
CA ASN A 122 -9.90 -18.14 -33.94
C ASN A 122 -10.32 -16.73 -33.48
N ARG A 123 -11.45 -16.61 -32.76
CA ARG A 123 -11.99 -15.32 -32.29
C ARG A 123 -11.55 -14.98 -30.87
N LEU A 124 -11.19 -15.97 -30.05
CA LEU A 124 -10.60 -15.74 -28.74
C LEU A 124 -9.12 -15.37 -28.87
N PRO A 125 -8.69 -14.18 -28.41
CA PRO A 125 -7.28 -13.82 -28.44
C PRO A 125 -6.49 -14.73 -27.50
N GLY A 126 -5.31 -15.22 -27.92
CA GLY A 126 -4.44 -16.05 -27.08
C GLY A 126 -4.03 -15.39 -25.75
N LEU A 127 -4.09 -14.05 -25.67
CA LEU A 127 -3.91 -13.27 -24.44
C LEU A 127 -4.89 -13.66 -23.33
N ALA A 128 -6.09 -14.17 -23.66
CA ALA A 128 -7.09 -14.58 -22.68
C ALA A 128 -6.60 -15.70 -21.74
N PHE A 129 -5.67 -16.54 -22.21
CA PHE A 129 -5.15 -17.68 -21.44
C PHE A 129 -3.86 -17.37 -20.67
N ILE A 130 -3.18 -16.26 -21.00
CA ILE A 130 -1.84 -15.95 -20.49
C ILE A 130 -1.86 -14.78 -19.51
N VAL A 131 -2.72 -13.77 -19.74
CA VAL A 131 -2.75 -12.56 -18.91
C VAL A 131 -3.51 -12.84 -17.60
N PRO A 132 -2.90 -12.62 -16.42
CA PRO A 132 -3.57 -12.86 -15.14
C PRO A 132 -4.72 -11.90 -14.88
N ASP A 133 -5.67 -12.31 -14.04
CA ASP A 133 -6.87 -11.55 -13.67
C ASP A 133 -7.65 -11.08 -14.92
N LEU A 134 -7.98 -12.03 -15.80
CA LEU A 134 -8.62 -11.79 -17.10
C LEU A 134 -9.85 -10.86 -17.01
N GLU A 135 -9.88 -9.81 -17.84
CA GLU A 135 -11.08 -9.00 -18.07
C GLU A 135 -11.93 -9.58 -19.23
N ALA A 136 -12.54 -10.76 -19.04
CA ALA A 136 -13.60 -11.30 -19.91
C ALA A 136 -14.95 -11.60 -19.21
N TYR A 137 -16.06 -11.41 -19.90
CA TYR A 137 -17.39 -11.82 -19.45
C TYR A 137 -18.21 -12.42 -20.61
N ALA A 138 -19.07 -13.37 -20.28
CA ALA A 138 -20.10 -13.90 -21.14
C ALA A 138 -21.46 -13.40 -20.66
N GLN A 139 -22.30 -12.94 -21.57
CA GLN A 139 -23.63 -12.43 -21.30
C GLN A 139 -24.64 -13.24 -22.12
N LEU A 140 -25.65 -13.77 -21.43
CA LEU A 140 -26.81 -14.43 -21.99
C LEU A 140 -28.02 -13.52 -21.80
N THR A 141 -28.60 -13.05 -22.89
CA THR A 141 -29.85 -12.27 -22.89
C THR A 141 -30.94 -13.08 -23.58
N LEU A 142 -32.05 -13.31 -22.87
CA LEU A 142 -33.25 -13.91 -23.43
C LEU A 142 -34.23 -12.81 -23.82
N THR A 143 -34.57 -12.78 -25.11
CA THR A 143 -35.50 -11.82 -25.70
C THR A 143 -36.75 -12.54 -26.20
N GLU A 144 -37.92 -12.07 -25.79
CA GLU A 144 -39.19 -12.62 -26.24
C GLU A 144 -39.39 -12.39 -27.74
N VAL A 145 -39.73 -13.45 -28.46
CA VAL A 145 -39.96 -13.42 -29.91
C VAL A 145 -41.34 -12.81 -30.15
N GLY A 146 -41.37 -11.58 -30.69
CA GLY A 146 -42.60 -10.84 -31.01
C GLY A 146 -42.62 -9.45 -30.40
N THR A 147 -42.45 -9.34 -29.08
CA THR A 147 -42.38 -8.06 -28.34
C THR A 147 -40.98 -7.45 -28.39
N GLY A 148 -39.93 -8.29 -28.46
CA GLY A 148 -38.54 -7.85 -28.34
C GLY A 148 -38.11 -7.53 -26.91
N ASP A 149 -38.95 -7.81 -25.92
CA ASP A 149 -38.67 -7.51 -24.52
C ASP A 149 -37.62 -8.47 -23.94
N VAL A 150 -36.65 -7.92 -23.20
CA VAL A 150 -35.63 -8.70 -22.48
C VAL A 150 -36.26 -9.31 -21.23
N LYS A 151 -36.46 -10.64 -21.25
CA LYS A 151 -37.11 -11.41 -20.18
C LYS A 151 -36.13 -11.97 -19.15
N ALA A 152 -34.89 -12.19 -19.55
CA ALA A 152 -33.80 -12.55 -18.64
C ALA A 152 -32.47 -12.01 -19.17
N CYS A 153 -31.61 -11.57 -18.26
CA CYS A 153 -30.27 -11.08 -18.58
C CYS A 153 -29.30 -11.57 -17.53
N VAL A 154 -28.34 -12.38 -17.94
CA VAL A 154 -27.36 -13.01 -17.06
C VAL A 154 -25.97 -12.72 -17.59
N GLN A 155 -25.08 -12.32 -16.71
CA GLN A 155 -23.68 -12.03 -17.01
C GLN A 155 -22.77 -12.86 -16.11
N ALA A 156 -21.94 -13.68 -16.73
CA ALA A 156 -20.94 -14.51 -16.09
C ALA A 156 -19.53 -13.95 -16.38
N THR A 157 -18.74 -13.69 -15.35
CA THR A 157 -17.33 -13.31 -15.50
C THR A 157 -16.48 -14.55 -15.75
N LEU A 158 -15.50 -14.42 -16.64
CA LEU A 158 -14.61 -15.51 -17.04
C LEU A 158 -13.21 -15.29 -16.44
N ALA A 159 -12.60 -16.36 -15.96
CA ALA A 159 -11.26 -16.41 -15.40
C ALA A 159 -10.42 -17.52 -16.05
N ASN A 160 -9.10 -17.36 -16.03
CA ASN A 160 -8.13 -18.30 -16.60
C ASN A 160 -7.23 -18.96 -15.53
N GLY A 161 -7.58 -18.83 -14.25
CA GLY A 161 -6.83 -19.40 -13.12
C GLY A 161 -5.57 -18.63 -12.72
N TRP A 162 -5.08 -17.71 -13.54
CA TRP A 162 -3.93 -16.86 -13.21
C TRP A 162 -4.36 -15.60 -12.46
N SER A 163 -3.68 -15.26 -11.37
CA SER A 163 -3.90 -14.01 -10.62
C SER A 163 -2.59 -13.39 -10.16
N THR A 164 -2.54 -12.06 -10.18
CA THR A 164 -1.46 -11.26 -9.60
C THR A 164 -1.60 -11.09 -8.08
N ARG A 165 -2.77 -11.41 -7.52
CA ARG A 165 -2.94 -11.56 -6.07
C ARG A 165 -2.36 -12.91 -5.66
N GLN A 166 -1.32 -12.88 -4.87
CA GLN A 166 -0.57 -14.07 -4.48
C GLN A 166 -0.30 -14.04 -2.98
N SER A 167 -0.84 -15.01 -2.25
CA SER A 167 -0.62 -15.13 -0.80
C SER A 167 0.88 -15.22 -0.46
N ALA A 168 1.69 -15.86 -1.33
CA ALA A 168 3.15 -15.92 -1.16
C ALA A 168 3.80 -14.54 -1.15
N VAL A 169 3.34 -13.60 -1.98
CA VAL A 169 3.86 -12.22 -2.04
C VAL A 169 3.46 -11.44 -0.78
N GLU A 170 2.22 -11.60 -0.32
CA GLU A 170 1.76 -11.01 0.94
C GLU A 170 2.63 -11.46 2.12
N TRP A 171 2.84 -12.77 2.28
CA TRP A 171 3.69 -13.31 3.36
C TRP A 171 5.17 -12.96 3.20
N ALA A 172 5.70 -12.94 1.99
CA ALA A 172 7.10 -12.55 1.74
C ALA A 172 7.35 -11.07 2.08
N THR A 173 6.45 -10.18 1.66
CA THR A 173 6.56 -8.74 1.95
C THR A 173 6.35 -8.44 3.44
N ALA A 174 5.41 -9.11 4.10
CA ALA A 174 5.20 -9.04 5.55
C ALA A 174 6.41 -9.59 6.32
N GLY A 175 6.98 -10.72 5.89
CA GLY A 175 8.18 -11.31 6.47
C GLY A 175 9.41 -10.40 6.33
N LEU A 176 9.58 -9.76 5.18
CA LEU A 176 10.64 -8.75 4.98
C LEU A 176 10.48 -7.56 5.91
N ALA A 177 9.25 -7.06 6.10
CA ALA A 177 8.98 -5.98 7.03
C ALA A 177 9.23 -6.37 8.49
N LEU A 178 8.85 -7.59 8.90
CA LEU A 178 9.15 -8.12 10.23
C LEU A 178 10.66 -8.25 10.45
N PHE A 179 11.39 -8.77 9.46
CA PHE A 179 12.85 -8.83 9.49
C PHE A 179 13.46 -7.42 9.64
N ALA A 180 13.00 -6.46 8.82
CA ALA A 180 13.42 -5.06 8.91
C ALA A 180 13.17 -4.48 10.30
N LEU A 181 12.01 -4.76 10.90
CA LEU A 181 11.62 -4.29 12.23
C LEU A 181 12.54 -4.86 13.32
N LEU A 182 12.79 -6.17 13.31
CA LEU A 182 13.64 -6.82 14.31
C LEU A 182 15.09 -6.33 14.23
N VAL A 183 15.63 -6.21 13.01
CA VAL A 183 17.00 -5.69 12.81
C VAL A 183 17.07 -4.22 13.17
N ALA A 184 16.05 -3.42 12.83
CA ALA A 184 15.97 -2.02 13.25
C ALA A 184 15.92 -1.89 14.78
N ALA A 185 15.13 -2.71 15.48
CA ALA A 185 15.05 -2.72 16.94
C ALA A 185 16.42 -3.00 17.56
N TRP A 186 17.10 -4.02 17.07
CA TRP A 186 18.45 -4.36 17.52
C TRP A 186 19.46 -3.23 17.28
N GLN A 187 19.49 -2.68 16.06
CA GLN A 187 20.49 -1.69 15.66
C GLN A 187 20.18 -0.27 16.15
N SER A 188 18.94 0.04 16.56
CA SER A 188 18.55 1.38 17.03
C SER A 188 19.23 1.78 18.35
N THR A 189 20.00 0.89 18.98
CA THR A 189 20.91 1.22 20.08
C THR A 189 22.10 2.07 19.63
N ALA A 190 22.44 2.03 18.34
CA ALA A 190 23.41 2.91 17.70
C ALA A 190 22.68 4.06 16.98
N THR A 191 23.01 5.30 17.34
CA THR A 191 22.40 6.53 16.78
C THR A 191 22.59 6.67 15.27
N HIS A 192 23.67 6.12 14.71
CA HIS A 192 24.03 6.21 13.29
C HIS A 192 23.60 4.99 12.45
N ALA A 193 22.78 4.08 13.00
CA ALA A 193 22.32 2.92 12.25
C ALA A 193 21.38 3.35 11.11
N VAL A 194 21.63 2.84 9.90
CA VAL A 194 20.83 3.17 8.70
C VAL A 194 19.53 2.36 8.63
N VAL A 195 19.53 1.14 9.17
CA VAL A 195 18.40 0.19 9.06
C VAL A 195 17.08 0.71 9.64
N PRO A 196 17.05 1.39 10.82
CA PRO A 196 15.80 1.95 11.34
C PRO A 196 15.12 2.96 10.41
N TYR A 197 15.88 3.69 9.57
CA TYR A 197 15.31 4.59 8.57
C TYR A 197 14.82 3.83 7.34
N ARG A 198 15.54 2.78 6.92
CA ARG A 198 15.11 1.89 5.83
C ARG A 198 13.82 1.14 6.12
N LEU A 199 13.53 0.86 7.39
CA LEU A 199 12.23 0.33 7.81
C LEU A 199 11.09 1.32 7.47
N LEU A 200 11.29 2.61 7.73
CA LEU A 200 10.30 3.64 7.41
C LEU A 200 10.13 3.77 5.89
N ASP A 201 11.24 3.81 5.14
CA ASP A 201 11.20 3.83 3.67
C ASP A 201 10.41 2.63 3.11
N LEU A 202 10.63 1.43 3.67
CA LEU A 202 9.96 0.19 3.26
C LEU A 202 8.46 0.23 3.48
N LEU A 203 8.02 0.53 4.70
CA LEU A 203 6.58 0.55 4.98
C LEU A 203 5.88 1.70 4.27
N HIS A 204 6.51 2.87 4.17
CA HIS A 204 5.96 3.98 3.39
C HIS A 204 5.82 3.63 1.90
N PHE A 205 6.77 2.87 1.33
CA PHE A 205 6.70 2.43 -0.06
C PHE A 205 5.56 1.41 -0.27
N TYR A 206 5.40 0.42 0.61
CA TYR A 206 4.28 -0.52 0.57
C TYR A 206 2.92 0.17 0.70
N GLN A 207 2.82 1.11 1.65
CA GLN A 207 1.63 1.94 1.82
C GLN A 207 1.35 2.79 0.58
N THR A 208 2.38 3.28 -0.11
CA THR A 208 2.21 4.02 -1.36
C THR A 208 1.61 3.15 -2.46
N ILE A 209 2.09 1.90 -2.63
CA ILE A 209 1.56 0.96 -3.64
C ILE A 209 0.07 0.67 -3.40
N ALA A 210 -0.32 0.45 -2.13
CA ALA A 210 -1.72 0.24 -1.79
C ALA A 210 -2.54 1.53 -1.98
N ALA A 211 -2.03 2.69 -1.53
CA ALA A 211 -2.72 3.97 -1.62
C ALA A 211 -2.94 4.43 -3.07
N THR A 212 -2.07 4.05 -4.03
CA THR A 212 -2.30 4.34 -5.45
C THR A 212 -3.52 3.63 -6.02
N ALA A 213 -4.02 2.55 -5.41
CA ALA A 213 -5.25 1.89 -5.82
C ALA A 213 -6.51 2.47 -5.16
N PHE A 214 -6.37 3.49 -4.29
CA PHE A 214 -7.51 4.16 -3.63
C PHE A 214 -8.08 5.32 -4.43
N LEU A 215 -7.39 5.79 -5.47
CA LEU A 215 -7.91 6.87 -6.33
C LEU A 215 -9.13 6.38 -7.11
N SER A 216 -10.04 7.29 -7.42
CA SER A 216 -11.30 7.08 -8.15
C SER A 216 -11.03 6.92 -9.65
N LEU A 217 -10.31 5.85 -10.04
CA LEU A 217 -9.88 5.55 -11.42
C LEU A 217 -10.38 4.20 -11.90
N ASN A 218 -10.45 4.05 -13.22
CA ASN A 218 -10.75 2.80 -13.91
C ASN A 218 -9.50 1.92 -13.99
N TYR A 219 -9.10 1.31 -12.87
CA TYR A 219 -7.97 0.39 -12.86
C TYR A 219 -8.29 -0.90 -13.59
N PRO A 220 -7.31 -1.48 -14.32
CA PRO A 220 -7.43 -2.86 -14.75
C PRO A 220 -7.49 -3.80 -13.53
N SER A 221 -8.26 -4.88 -13.63
CA SER A 221 -8.38 -5.96 -12.62
C SER A 221 -7.01 -6.45 -12.14
N LEU A 222 -6.08 -6.65 -13.08
CA LEU A 222 -4.69 -7.04 -12.86
C LEU A 222 -3.97 -6.11 -11.88
N TYR A 223 -4.05 -4.79 -12.09
CA TYR A 223 -3.35 -3.85 -11.21
C TYR A 223 -3.98 -3.81 -9.82
N ARG A 224 -5.32 -3.91 -9.74
CA ARG A 224 -6.02 -3.94 -8.45
C ARG A 224 -5.65 -5.19 -7.64
N ALA A 225 -5.64 -6.35 -8.27
CA ALA A 225 -5.21 -7.61 -7.65
C ALA A 225 -3.75 -7.56 -7.19
N PHE A 226 -2.86 -6.94 -7.98
CA PHE A 226 -1.47 -6.69 -7.58
C PHE A 226 -1.37 -5.79 -6.34
N ALA A 227 -2.09 -4.67 -6.31
CA ALA A 227 -2.03 -3.70 -5.21
C ALA A 227 -2.53 -4.29 -3.88
N VAL A 228 -3.53 -5.18 -3.95
CA VAL A 228 -4.09 -5.90 -2.79
C VAL A 228 -3.05 -6.70 -2.00
N ASN A 229 -1.96 -7.16 -2.63
CA ASN A 229 -0.85 -7.84 -1.92
C ASN A 229 -0.20 -6.97 -0.82
N PHE A 230 -0.36 -5.64 -0.89
CA PHE A 230 0.18 -4.68 0.07
C PHE A 230 -0.88 -4.13 1.05
N ALA A 231 -2.10 -4.68 1.04
CA ALA A 231 -3.20 -4.22 1.90
C ALA A 231 -2.88 -4.29 3.40
N TRP A 232 -2.12 -5.31 3.82
CA TRP A 232 -1.69 -5.47 5.22
C TRP A 232 -0.87 -4.27 5.72
N ALA A 233 -0.10 -3.61 4.86
CA ALA A 233 0.70 -2.42 5.20
C ALA A 233 -0.18 -1.18 5.50
N MET A 234 -1.42 -1.18 5.01
CA MET A 234 -2.44 -0.18 5.31
C MET A 234 -3.27 -0.52 6.56
N GLY A 235 -2.99 -1.64 7.23
CA GLY A 235 -3.80 -2.13 8.35
C GLY A 235 -5.13 -2.77 7.92
N LEU A 236 -5.31 -3.03 6.62
CA LEU A 236 -6.48 -3.71 6.06
C LEU A 236 -6.25 -5.22 6.07
N VAL A 237 -6.44 -5.85 7.23
CA VAL A 237 -6.34 -7.30 7.39
C VAL A 237 -7.72 -7.86 7.69
N SER A 238 -8.18 -8.78 6.85
CA SER A 238 -9.45 -9.49 7.04
C SER A 238 -9.35 -10.90 6.50
N SER A 239 -10.05 -11.81 7.17
CA SER A 239 -10.32 -13.16 6.70
C SER A 239 -11.81 -13.32 6.46
N GLN A 240 -12.17 -14.26 5.57
CA GLN A 240 -13.57 -14.52 5.16
C GLN A 240 -14.53 -14.73 6.35
N ASN A 241 -14.03 -15.26 7.49
CA ASN A 241 -14.81 -15.48 8.71
C ASN A 241 -14.27 -14.69 9.91
N SER A 242 -13.84 -13.44 9.69
CA SER A 242 -13.25 -12.65 10.76
C SER A 242 -14.29 -12.19 11.78
N LYS A 243 -14.17 -12.72 13.01
CA LYS A 243 -14.94 -12.22 14.18
C LYS A 243 -14.75 -10.71 14.41
N LEU A 244 -13.62 -10.16 13.95
CA LEU A 244 -13.33 -8.73 13.97
C LEU A 244 -14.37 -7.94 13.16
N GLN A 245 -14.64 -8.33 11.90
CA GLN A 245 -15.61 -7.63 11.05
C GLN A 245 -17.03 -7.77 11.59
N ALA A 246 -17.43 -8.96 12.05
CA ALA A 246 -18.72 -9.14 12.71
C ALA A 246 -18.89 -8.27 13.97
N SER A 247 -17.81 -8.06 14.73
CA SER A 247 -17.84 -7.17 15.90
C SER A 247 -17.96 -5.71 15.50
N ILE A 248 -17.31 -5.30 14.41
CA ILE A 248 -17.42 -3.95 13.85
C ILE A 248 -18.85 -3.72 13.33
N ASP A 249 -19.41 -4.67 12.59
CA ASP A 249 -20.77 -4.60 12.05
C ASP A 249 -21.81 -4.47 13.17
N ASN A 250 -21.69 -5.27 14.23
CA ASN A 250 -22.58 -5.19 15.39
C ASN A 250 -22.47 -3.83 16.09
N MET A 251 -21.24 -3.34 16.32
CA MET A 251 -21.00 -2.02 16.89
C MET A 251 -21.59 -0.90 16.03
N ARG A 252 -21.45 -0.97 14.69
CA ARG A 252 -22.05 0.00 13.78
C ARG A 252 -23.58 -0.03 13.87
N ALA A 253 -24.18 -1.21 13.86
CA ALA A 253 -25.63 -1.37 14.03
C ALA A 253 -26.15 -0.76 15.34
N LEU A 254 -25.42 -0.94 16.45
CA LEU A 254 -25.76 -0.35 17.75
C LEU A 254 -25.52 1.17 17.83
N THR A 255 -24.72 1.73 16.93
CA THR A 255 -24.31 3.14 16.94
C THR A 255 -24.89 3.93 15.76
N GLY A 256 -26.00 3.44 15.19
CA GLY A 256 -26.77 4.13 14.16
C GLY A 256 -26.24 3.99 12.74
N GLY A 257 -25.25 3.12 12.49
CA GLY A 257 -24.75 2.82 11.16
C GLY A 257 -25.79 2.05 10.33
N ASN A 258 -25.96 2.45 9.08
CA ASN A 258 -26.97 1.90 8.16
C ASN A 258 -26.37 1.40 6.82
N MET A 259 -25.07 1.60 6.59
CA MET A 259 -24.39 1.16 5.37
C MET A 259 -24.20 -0.36 5.36
N ALA A 260 -24.34 -0.96 4.17
CA ALA A 260 -24.31 -2.41 3.97
C ALA A 260 -23.03 -3.09 4.49
N ASN A 261 -23.19 -4.28 5.07
CA ASN A 261 -22.09 -5.12 5.55
C ASN A 261 -21.51 -5.95 4.40
N ALA A 262 -20.20 -6.24 4.44
CA ALA A 262 -19.55 -7.06 3.40
C ALA A 262 -19.94 -8.54 3.46
N SER A 263 -20.52 -9.00 4.58
CA SER A 263 -20.82 -10.40 4.88
C SER A 263 -22.13 -10.92 4.28
N SER A 264 -22.95 -10.07 3.65
CA SER A 264 -24.21 -10.49 3.04
C SER A 264 -24.00 -11.01 1.61
N GLY A 265 -23.28 -12.13 1.42
CA GLY A 265 -23.22 -12.92 0.16
C GLY A 265 -22.81 -12.18 -1.14
N ALA A 266 -22.50 -10.89 -1.07
CA ALA A 266 -22.46 -9.96 -2.20
C ALA A 266 -21.03 -9.56 -2.58
N VAL A 267 -19.99 -10.12 -1.95
CA VAL A 267 -18.58 -9.83 -2.31
C VAL A 267 -18.30 -10.15 -3.78
N VAL A 268 -19.09 -11.06 -4.35
CA VAL A 268 -19.00 -11.49 -5.75
C VAL A 268 -19.68 -10.50 -6.73
N GLY A 269 -20.49 -9.55 -6.26
CA GLY A 269 -21.27 -8.61 -7.09
C GLY A 269 -20.87 -7.13 -6.98
N LEU A 270 -19.86 -6.80 -6.18
CA LEU A 270 -19.50 -5.42 -5.82
C LEU A 270 -18.43 -4.83 -6.75
N VAL A 271 -18.65 -4.96 -8.05
CA VAL A 271 -17.87 -4.24 -9.07
C VAL A 271 -18.36 -2.80 -9.11
N ASP A 272 -17.44 -1.83 -9.21
CA ASP A 272 -17.77 -0.46 -9.60
C ASP A 272 -18.60 -0.47 -10.87
N ARG A 273 -19.87 -0.08 -10.86
CA ARG A 273 -20.70 -0.18 -12.07
C ARG A 273 -20.49 0.98 -13.02
N LYS A 274 -19.93 2.10 -12.57
CA LYS A 274 -19.60 3.20 -13.49
C LYS A 274 -18.31 2.93 -14.25
N LEU A 275 -17.33 2.33 -13.57
CA LEU A 275 -15.98 2.12 -14.11
C LEU A 275 -15.61 0.63 -14.22
N SER A 276 -16.58 -0.30 -14.19
CA SER A 276 -16.27 -1.71 -14.40
C SER A 276 -15.81 -1.92 -15.85
N PRO A 277 -14.81 -2.80 -16.06
CA PRO A 277 -14.53 -3.36 -17.38
C PRO A 277 -15.70 -4.13 -18.01
N TRP A 278 -16.76 -4.39 -17.22
CA TRP A 278 -17.84 -5.34 -17.50
C TRP A 278 -19.12 -4.69 -17.98
N ASN A 279 -19.22 -3.36 -17.87
CA ASN A 279 -20.39 -2.63 -18.33
C ASN A 279 -20.09 -2.09 -19.73
N THR A 280 -20.80 -2.63 -20.72
CA THR A 280 -20.86 -2.02 -22.04
C THR A 280 -22.02 -1.04 -22.03
N ASN A 281 -21.71 0.26 -22.08
CA ASN A 281 -22.74 1.25 -22.35
C ASN A 281 -23.27 0.97 -23.76
N PRO A 282 -24.57 0.69 -23.98
CA PRO A 282 -25.13 0.44 -25.31
C PRO A 282 -25.23 1.71 -26.18
N SER A 283 -24.32 2.66 -26.02
CA SER A 283 -24.32 3.95 -26.71
C SER A 283 -23.05 4.17 -27.53
N SER A 284 -22.90 3.36 -28.57
CA SER A 284 -22.14 3.77 -29.78
C SER A 284 -22.75 3.20 -31.06
N SER A 285 -24.07 3.17 -31.14
CA SER A 285 -24.78 3.31 -32.41
C SER A 285 -25.34 4.72 -32.50
N SER A 286 -24.70 5.52 -33.34
CA SER A 286 -25.06 6.88 -33.72
C SER A 286 -26.54 7.03 -34.12
N SER A 287 -27.27 7.85 -33.37
CA SER A 287 -28.34 8.70 -33.92
C SER A 287 -28.52 9.92 -33.01
N SER A 288 -28.05 11.04 -33.53
CA SER A 288 -28.28 12.39 -33.05
C SER A 288 -29.78 12.71 -32.91
N SER A 289 -30.22 13.04 -31.70
CA SER A 289 -31.36 13.94 -31.49
C SER A 289 -31.19 14.68 -30.17
N SER A 290 -30.79 15.94 -30.28
CA SER A 290 -30.86 16.97 -29.26
C SER A 290 -32.28 17.11 -28.72
N SER A 291 -32.45 16.94 -27.42
CA SER A 291 -33.67 17.36 -26.71
C SER A 291 -33.30 18.13 -25.44
N PHE A 292 -32.94 19.38 -25.66
CA PHE A 292 -33.13 20.46 -24.70
C PHE A 292 -34.63 20.73 -24.61
N SER A 293 -35.30 20.40 -23.50
CA SER A 293 -36.61 20.94 -23.10
C SER A 293 -37.12 20.26 -21.83
N GLN A 294 -37.03 20.91 -20.68
CA GLN A 294 -38.20 21.19 -19.83
C GLN A 294 -37.77 22.00 -18.59
N LEU A 295 -37.96 23.30 -18.75
CA LEU A 295 -38.01 24.32 -17.73
C LEU A 295 -39.39 24.96 -17.91
N LEU A 296 -40.20 25.02 -16.84
CA LEU A 296 -41.39 25.87 -16.57
C LEU A 296 -42.26 25.13 -15.52
N LEU A 297 -42.34 25.56 -14.26
CA LEU A 297 -43.12 26.68 -13.68
C LEU A 297 -44.63 26.59 -13.92
N ALA A 298 -45.39 26.39 -12.83
CA ALA A 298 -46.68 27.02 -12.47
C ALA A 298 -47.26 26.28 -11.25
N ASP A 299 -48.00 26.83 -10.29
CA ASP A 299 -48.24 28.15 -9.68
C ASP A 299 -49.21 27.84 -8.50
N PRO A 300 -49.25 28.59 -7.37
CA PRO A 300 -50.07 28.24 -6.21
C PRO A 300 -51.37 29.06 -6.16
N SER A 301 -52.54 28.41 -6.20
CA SER A 301 -53.80 29.07 -5.78
C SER A 301 -54.96 28.11 -5.47
N ALA A 302 -55.40 28.20 -4.20
CA ALA A 302 -56.78 28.22 -3.70
C ALA A 302 -57.68 26.96 -3.69
N SER A 303 -57.77 26.38 -2.47
CA SER A 303 -58.99 26.12 -1.66
C SER A 303 -60.13 25.20 -2.15
N GLY A 304 -60.36 24.09 -1.43
CA GLY A 304 -61.67 23.44 -1.35
C GLY A 304 -61.70 22.00 -0.80
N ALA A 305 -61.92 21.87 0.53
CA ALA A 305 -62.42 20.70 1.28
C ALA A 305 -61.49 19.49 1.60
N PRO A 306 -61.67 18.85 2.78
CA PRO A 306 -60.75 17.84 3.31
C PRO A 306 -61.20 16.42 2.97
N ALA A 307 -60.28 15.60 2.46
CA ALA A 307 -60.45 14.16 2.41
C ALA A 307 -59.22 13.48 2.99
N ASN A 308 -59.38 12.96 4.21
CA ASN A 308 -58.51 11.95 4.78
C ASN A 308 -58.45 10.77 3.80
N LEU A 309 -57.31 10.62 3.13
CA LEU A 309 -56.89 9.35 2.55
C LEU A 309 -55.41 9.16 2.88
N THR A 310 -55.16 8.62 4.06
CA THR A 310 -53.97 7.82 4.37
C THR A 310 -53.89 6.69 3.35
N PHE A 311 -53.14 6.89 2.27
CA PHE A 311 -52.70 5.79 1.43
C PHE A 311 -51.54 5.09 2.13
N SER A 312 -51.91 4.24 3.08
CA SER A 312 -51.03 3.20 3.60
C SER A 312 -50.50 2.40 2.41
N ARG A 313 -49.22 2.59 2.10
CA ARG A 313 -48.45 1.65 1.28
C ARG A 313 -48.48 0.32 2.03
N LEU A 314 -49.44 -0.53 1.69
CA LEU A 314 -49.41 -1.93 2.08
C LEU A 314 -48.16 -2.52 1.45
N ALA A 315 -47.19 -2.75 2.34
CA ALA A 315 -45.97 -3.46 2.09
C ALA A 315 -46.30 -4.83 1.51
N PHE A 316 -45.91 -5.06 0.26
CA PHE A 316 -45.61 -6.41 -0.23
C PHE A 316 -44.27 -6.84 0.36
N GLY A 317 -44.22 -6.93 1.69
CA GLY A 317 -43.12 -7.44 2.49
C GLY A 317 -43.57 -8.77 3.08
N GLY A 318 -43.38 -9.86 2.34
CA GLY A 318 -43.78 -11.17 2.82
C GLY A 318 -43.82 -12.22 1.72
N LEU A 319 -42.63 -12.65 1.27
CA LEU A 319 -42.33 -14.05 0.89
C LEU A 319 -40.85 -14.25 0.48
N GLN A 320 -39.90 -13.51 1.09
CA GLN A 320 -38.47 -13.71 0.84
C GLN A 320 -37.69 -13.92 2.13
N GLN A 321 -38.28 -14.66 3.06
CA GLN A 321 -37.63 -14.99 4.32
C GLN A 321 -37.98 -16.40 4.77
N LEU A 322 -37.55 -17.39 3.98
CA LEU A 322 -37.31 -18.77 4.39
C LEU A 322 -36.43 -19.46 3.33
N ALA A 323 -35.13 -19.13 3.35
CA ALA A 323 -34.07 -19.98 2.81
C ALA A 323 -32.79 -19.65 3.57
N THR A 324 -32.68 -20.20 4.78
CA THR A 324 -31.42 -20.27 5.50
C THR A 324 -30.51 -21.32 4.87
N SER A 325 -29.20 -21.07 5.01
CA SER A 325 -28.05 -21.96 4.83
C SER A 325 -27.69 -22.40 3.40
N ASP A 326 -26.57 -21.83 2.94
CA ASP A 326 -25.61 -22.41 1.98
C ASP A 326 -25.86 -22.30 0.47
N GLY A 327 -26.64 -21.31 0.02
CA GLY A 327 -26.81 -20.98 -1.40
C GLY A 327 -26.50 -19.52 -1.70
N GLN A 328 -25.45 -19.27 -2.48
CA GLN A 328 -25.00 -17.96 -2.91
C GLN A 328 -26.07 -17.28 -3.80
N GLN A 329 -26.85 -16.35 -3.24
CA GLN A 329 -27.88 -15.63 -4.02
C GLN A 329 -27.22 -14.72 -5.06
N VAL A 330 -27.45 -15.01 -6.35
CA VAL A 330 -27.00 -14.24 -7.50
C VAL A 330 -27.62 -12.84 -7.46
N GLN A 331 -26.78 -11.81 -7.37
CA GLN A 331 -27.23 -10.43 -7.23
C GLN A 331 -27.60 -9.81 -8.59
N THR A 332 -28.61 -8.92 -8.58
CA THR A 332 -28.96 -8.10 -9.73
C THR A 332 -28.02 -6.89 -9.85
N VAL A 333 -27.56 -6.64 -11.08
CA VAL A 333 -26.68 -5.56 -11.49
C VAL A 333 -27.40 -4.74 -12.54
N THR A 334 -27.96 -3.62 -12.10
CA THR A 334 -28.51 -2.59 -12.98
C THR A 334 -27.95 -1.22 -12.59
N ASP A 335 -27.94 -0.29 -13.54
CA ASP A 335 -27.44 1.08 -13.37
C ASP A 335 -28.25 1.90 -12.35
N ASP A 336 -29.51 1.51 -12.07
CA ASP A 336 -30.41 2.17 -11.12
C ASP A 336 -30.46 1.52 -9.73
N SER A 337 -29.71 0.43 -9.50
CA SER A 337 -29.77 -0.32 -8.24
C SER A 337 -28.96 0.35 -7.12
N SER A 338 -29.46 0.28 -5.88
CA SER A 338 -28.81 0.82 -4.67
C SER A 338 -27.50 0.12 -4.27
N ASN A 339 -27.01 -0.84 -5.07
CA ASN A 339 -25.86 -1.69 -4.79
C ASN A 339 -24.56 -1.25 -5.49
N ILE A 340 -24.50 -0.01 -5.99
CA ILE A 340 -23.34 0.52 -6.74
C ILE A 340 -22.25 0.97 -5.77
N LEU A 341 -21.07 0.35 -5.84
CA LEU A 341 -19.89 0.87 -5.18
C LEU A 341 -19.26 1.98 -6.01
N GLN A 342 -18.85 3.05 -5.33
CA GLN A 342 -18.04 4.10 -5.94
C GLN A 342 -16.59 3.66 -6.15
N ALA A 343 -15.96 4.19 -7.19
CA ALA A 343 -14.55 4.02 -7.50
C ALA A 343 -13.60 4.33 -6.33
N GLY A 344 -12.44 3.66 -6.31
CA GLY A 344 -11.38 3.88 -5.33
C GLY A 344 -11.51 3.00 -4.09
N ILE A 345 -11.46 3.62 -2.89
CA ILE A 345 -11.47 2.91 -1.60
C ILE A 345 -12.56 1.83 -1.51
N PRO A 346 -13.85 2.10 -1.84
CA PRO A 346 -14.92 1.11 -1.67
C PRO A 346 -14.62 -0.23 -2.31
N ILE A 347 -14.18 -0.24 -3.57
CA ILE A 347 -13.94 -1.49 -4.29
C ILE A 347 -12.71 -2.19 -3.77
N TYR A 348 -11.68 -1.42 -3.42
CA TYR A 348 -10.45 -1.97 -2.86
C TYR A 348 -10.75 -2.73 -1.55
N VAL A 349 -11.48 -2.13 -0.60
CA VAL A 349 -11.74 -2.77 0.69
C VAL A 349 -12.74 -3.93 0.58
N ASN A 350 -13.72 -3.86 -0.33
CA ASN A 350 -14.63 -4.97 -0.56
C ASN A 350 -13.93 -6.19 -1.19
N SER A 351 -12.89 -5.99 -2.00
CA SER A 351 -12.07 -7.10 -2.52
C SER A 351 -11.30 -7.87 -1.44
N LEU A 352 -11.20 -7.29 -0.25
CA LEU A 352 -10.65 -7.88 0.97
C LEU A 352 -11.72 -8.43 1.92
N HIS A 353 -13.00 -8.47 1.51
CA HIS A 353 -14.14 -8.80 2.37
C HIS A 353 -14.28 -7.85 3.57
N ILE A 354 -13.96 -6.57 3.40
CA ILE A 354 -14.15 -5.51 4.41
C ILE A 354 -15.22 -4.55 3.88
N ALA A 355 -16.25 -4.29 4.68
CA ALA A 355 -17.28 -3.32 4.31
C ALA A 355 -16.67 -1.92 4.19
N THR A 356 -17.22 -1.09 3.29
CA THR A 356 -16.71 0.27 3.03
C THR A 356 -16.61 1.11 4.31
N ALA A 357 -17.66 1.06 5.14
CA ALA A 357 -17.74 1.76 6.41
C ALA A 357 -16.92 1.10 7.54
N ASN A 358 -16.44 -0.14 7.36
CA ASN A 358 -15.56 -0.82 8.32
C ASN A 358 -14.08 -0.49 8.11
N ALA A 359 -13.71 0.14 7.00
CA ALA A 359 -12.32 0.38 6.63
C ALA A 359 -11.53 1.13 7.71
N PHE A 360 -12.11 2.22 8.24
CA PHE A 360 -11.52 2.99 9.35
C PHE A 360 -11.40 2.14 10.61
N MET A 361 -12.49 1.50 11.05
CA MET A 361 -12.49 0.70 12.28
C MET A 361 -11.50 -0.45 12.24
N THR A 362 -11.35 -1.10 11.09
CA THR A 362 -10.36 -2.17 10.88
C THR A 362 -8.95 -1.65 11.08
N THR A 363 -8.60 -0.57 10.38
CA THR A 363 -7.27 0.06 10.46
C THR A 363 -6.98 0.57 11.88
N PHE A 364 -7.96 1.20 12.52
CA PHE A 364 -7.87 1.67 13.90
C PHE A 364 -7.59 0.53 14.90
N LEU A 365 -8.32 -0.57 14.82
CA LEU A 365 -8.13 -1.72 15.71
C LEU A 365 -6.79 -2.41 15.49
N ILE A 366 -6.35 -2.58 14.25
CA ILE A 366 -5.01 -3.12 13.96
C ILE A 366 -3.92 -2.18 14.51
N CYS A 367 -4.07 -0.86 14.36
CA CYS A 367 -3.15 0.10 14.94
C CYS A 367 -3.12 0.02 16.48
N LEU A 368 -4.27 -0.15 17.14
CA LEU A 368 -4.34 -0.35 18.59
C LEU A 368 -3.67 -1.66 19.03
N ILE A 369 -3.85 -2.74 18.27
CA ILE A 369 -3.17 -4.03 18.56
C ILE A 369 -1.65 -3.84 18.47
N ILE A 370 -1.15 -3.21 17.40
CA ILE A 370 0.28 -2.93 17.25
C ILE A 370 0.79 -2.03 18.38
N ALA A 371 0.05 -0.98 18.75
CA ALA A 371 0.39 -0.10 19.87
C ALA A 371 0.41 -0.86 21.20
N ALA A 372 -0.57 -1.73 21.46
CA ALA A 372 -0.63 -2.55 22.67
C ALA A 372 0.56 -3.53 22.74
N VAL A 373 0.90 -4.20 21.63
CA VAL A 373 2.08 -5.07 21.54
C VAL A 373 3.37 -4.28 21.77
N ALA A 374 3.51 -3.09 21.19
CA ALA A 374 4.68 -2.25 21.41
C ALA A 374 4.79 -1.79 22.88
N LEU A 375 3.67 -1.42 23.50
CA LEU A 375 3.61 -1.02 24.91
C LEU A 375 3.92 -2.20 25.86
N THR A 376 3.44 -3.41 25.57
CA THR A 376 3.77 -4.58 26.39
C THR A 376 5.23 -4.96 26.27
N LEU A 377 5.80 -4.95 25.06
CA LEU A 377 7.24 -5.20 24.86
C LEU A 377 8.09 -4.14 25.57
N ALA A 378 7.70 -2.87 25.51
CA ALA A 378 8.37 -1.81 26.27
C ALA A 378 8.18 -1.99 27.79
N GLY A 379 7.00 -2.38 28.27
CA GLY A 379 6.77 -2.67 29.68
C GLY A 379 7.65 -3.80 30.19
N LEU A 380 7.73 -4.90 29.43
CA LEU A 380 8.57 -6.07 29.74
C LEU A 380 10.05 -5.73 29.73
N ALA A 381 10.53 -4.96 28.74
CA ALA A 381 11.92 -4.51 28.69
C ALA A 381 12.27 -3.61 29.89
N TYR A 382 11.37 -2.72 30.30
CA TYR A 382 11.56 -1.92 31.51
C TYR A 382 11.61 -2.77 32.77
N ALA A 383 10.69 -3.73 32.91
CA ALA A 383 10.66 -4.66 34.03
C ALA A 383 11.94 -5.52 34.10
N ALA A 384 12.46 -5.96 32.95
CA ALA A 384 13.73 -6.69 32.87
C ALA A 384 14.91 -5.82 33.32
N LEU A 385 14.98 -4.55 32.90
CA LEU A 385 16.01 -3.61 33.37
C LEU A 385 15.90 -3.34 34.88
N TYR A 386 14.67 -3.23 35.40
CA TYR A 386 14.43 -3.06 36.83
C TYR A 386 14.86 -4.29 37.63
N ALA A 387 14.51 -5.49 37.18
CA ALA A 387 14.92 -6.75 37.78
C ALA A 387 16.45 -6.93 37.75
N ALA A 388 17.09 -6.65 36.61
CA ALA A 388 18.55 -6.69 36.48
C ALA A 388 19.25 -5.73 37.47
N ASN A 389 18.61 -4.60 37.80
CA ASN A 389 19.11 -3.69 38.84
C ASN A 389 18.85 -4.19 40.25
N ARG A 390 17.70 -4.81 40.49
CA ARG A 390 17.35 -5.33 41.81
C ARG A 390 18.19 -6.53 42.21
N PHE A 391 18.54 -7.38 41.25
CA PHE A 391 19.34 -8.59 41.45
C PHE A 391 20.82 -8.39 41.10
N GLU A 392 21.22 -7.15 40.80
CA GLU A 392 22.60 -6.79 40.42
C GLU A 392 23.17 -7.67 39.30
N TRP A 393 22.30 -8.06 38.36
CA TRP A 393 22.68 -8.98 37.30
C TRP A 393 23.56 -8.25 36.27
N GLY A 394 24.81 -8.70 36.15
CA GLY A 394 25.79 -8.21 35.16
C GLY A 394 26.51 -6.93 35.58
N ASN A 395 27.22 -6.32 34.63
CA ASN A 395 28.07 -5.15 34.89
C ASN A 395 27.26 -3.89 35.22
N GLU A 396 27.68 -3.18 36.26
CA GLU A 396 27.04 -1.95 36.72
C GLU A 396 27.04 -0.84 35.65
N GLU A 397 28.16 -0.64 34.96
CA GLU A 397 28.27 0.35 33.88
C GLU A 397 27.25 0.10 32.75
N THR A 398 27.14 -1.16 32.31
CA THR A 398 26.20 -1.56 31.26
C THR A 398 24.75 -1.32 31.70
N ARG A 399 24.45 -1.66 32.95
CA ARG A 399 23.12 -1.49 33.54
C ARG A 399 22.72 -0.02 33.64
N GLN A 400 23.60 0.84 34.11
CA GLN A 400 23.35 2.28 34.21
C GLN A 400 23.20 2.92 32.83
N ARG A 401 24.01 2.49 31.85
CA ARG A 401 23.89 2.93 30.45
C ARG A 401 22.57 2.51 29.81
N LEU A 402 22.13 1.27 30.00
CA LEU A 402 20.86 0.79 29.46
C LEU A 402 19.68 1.53 30.08
N ARG A 403 19.68 1.73 31.40
CA ARG A 403 18.61 2.44 32.12
C ARG A 403 18.46 3.89 31.69
N SER A 404 19.57 4.60 31.50
CA SER A 404 19.57 6.01 31.06
C SER A 404 19.16 6.16 29.59
N ALA A 405 19.55 5.23 28.71
CA ALA A 405 19.19 5.25 27.29
C ALA A 405 17.75 4.78 27.01
N TYR A 406 17.18 3.96 27.89
CA TYR A 406 15.87 3.34 27.71
C TYR A 406 14.71 4.31 27.40
N PRO A 407 14.49 5.42 28.14
CA PRO A 407 13.40 6.35 27.84
C PRO A 407 13.53 7.04 26.48
N ALA A 408 14.75 7.33 26.04
CA ALA A 408 14.97 7.89 24.71
C ALA A 408 14.68 6.85 23.62
N TYR A 409 15.12 5.60 23.84
CA TYR A 409 14.83 4.48 22.94
C TYR A 409 13.33 4.25 22.75
N THR A 410 12.55 4.24 23.84
CA THR A 410 11.09 4.04 23.76
C THR A 410 10.37 5.20 23.06
N ARG A 411 10.76 6.46 23.33
CA ARG A 411 10.23 7.63 22.62
C ARG A 411 10.51 7.57 21.11
N ALA A 412 11.71 7.17 20.72
CA ALA A 412 12.08 7.02 19.31
C ALA A 412 11.27 5.92 18.60
N TRP A 413 11.01 4.79 19.27
CA TRP A 413 10.16 3.73 18.72
C TRP A 413 8.69 4.12 18.65
N ALA A 414 8.17 4.83 19.66
CA ALA A 414 6.82 5.39 19.60
C ALA A 414 6.65 6.33 18.40
N LEU A 415 7.65 7.19 18.15
CA LEU A 415 7.66 8.09 17.00
C LEU A 415 7.74 7.34 15.66
N ARG A 416 8.58 6.29 15.54
CA ARG A 416 8.63 5.45 14.32
C ARG A 416 7.31 4.77 14.02
N LEU A 417 6.70 4.14 15.02
CA LEU A 417 5.39 3.49 14.87
C LEU A 417 4.30 4.53 14.53
N GLY A 418 4.36 5.72 15.15
CA GLY A 418 3.49 6.84 14.81
C GLY A 418 3.62 7.29 13.35
N LEU A 419 4.86 7.43 12.84
CA LEU A 419 5.11 7.78 11.45
C LEU A 419 4.63 6.70 10.46
N ILE A 420 4.74 5.41 10.83
CA ILE A 420 4.21 4.29 10.03
C ILE A 420 2.68 4.29 10.03
N ALA A 421 2.05 4.54 11.18
CA ALA A 421 0.59 4.53 11.32
C ALA A 421 -0.09 5.78 10.72
N LEU A 422 0.66 6.87 10.57
CA LEU A 422 0.11 8.15 10.13
C LEU A 422 -0.56 8.09 8.74
N PRO A 423 0.07 7.63 7.65
CA PRO A 423 -0.57 7.64 6.33
C PRO A 423 -1.89 6.84 6.25
N PRO A 424 -1.98 5.56 6.70
CA PRO A 424 -3.22 4.81 6.61
C PRO A 424 -4.32 5.38 7.51
N LEU A 425 -3.99 5.81 8.75
CA LEU A 425 -4.97 6.43 9.64
C LEU A 425 -5.53 7.72 9.04
N MET A 426 -4.67 8.60 8.51
CA MET A 426 -5.12 9.87 7.92
C MET A 426 -6.07 9.64 6.74
N ILE A 427 -5.76 8.68 5.86
CA ILE A 427 -6.63 8.33 4.71
C ILE A 427 -8.01 7.89 5.20
N PHE A 428 -8.06 6.90 6.09
CA PHE A 428 -9.36 6.34 6.52
C PHE A 428 -10.12 7.24 7.49
N ILE A 429 -9.46 8.10 8.27
CA ILE A 429 -10.13 9.11 9.11
C ILE A 429 -10.88 10.11 8.22
N PHE A 430 -10.19 10.71 7.24
CA PHE A 430 -10.86 11.66 6.34
C PHE A 430 -11.94 11.00 5.50
N TYR A 431 -11.74 9.75 5.10
CA TYR A 431 -12.76 8.99 4.40
C TYR A 431 -13.97 8.65 5.30
N GLN A 432 -13.77 8.35 6.58
CA GLN A 432 -14.88 8.13 7.51
C GLN A 432 -15.78 9.37 7.63
N TRP A 433 -15.19 10.56 7.56
CA TRP A 433 -15.92 11.83 7.60
C TRP A 433 -16.73 12.10 6.33
N SER A 434 -16.34 11.53 5.18
CA SER A 434 -17.14 11.62 3.96
C SER A 434 -18.37 10.70 3.99
N LEU A 435 -18.29 9.55 4.67
CA LEU A 435 -19.38 8.57 4.76
C LEU A 435 -20.46 8.91 5.79
N LYS A 436 -20.09 9.47 6.95
CA LYS A 436 -21.01 9.81 8.06
C LYS A 436 -21.92 8.66 8.53
N ASP A 437 -21.40 7.44 8.61
CA ASP A 437 -22.19 6.24 8.91
C ASP A 437 -22.58 6.09 10.39
N SER A 438 -21.62 5.95 11.32
CA SER A 438 -21.92 5.76 12.75
C SER A 438 -21.30 6.82 13.65
N TRP A 439 -22.01 7.24 14.71
CA TRP A 439 -21.52 8.32 15.59
C TRP A 439 -20.25 7.92 16.35
N LEU A 440 -20.14 6.65 16.75
CA LEU A 440 -18.98 6.14 17.50
C LEU A 440 -17.74 6.09 16.63
N SER A 441 -17.85 5.66 15.37
CA SER A 441 -16.71 5.64 14.45
C SER A 441 -16.21 7.05 14.15
N ILE A 442 -17.12 8.02 13.99
CA ILE A 442 -16.77 9.44 13.85
C ILE A 442 -16.03 9.94 15.09
N LEU A 443 -16.55 9.69 16.30
CA LEU A 443 -15.90 10.12 17.55
C LEU A 443 -14.49 9.52 17.69
N LEU A 444 -14.35 8.22 17.47
CA LEU A 444 -13.06 7.53 17.54
C LEU A 444 -12.08 8.05 16.49
N SER A 445 -12.55 8.41 15.29
CA SER A 445 -11.70 8.99 14.24
C SER A 445 -11.13 10.35 14.64
N VAL A 446 -11.91 11.20 15.31
CA VAL A 446 -11.46 12.51 15.82
C VAL A 446 -10.44 12.32 16.96
N ILE A 447 -10.72 11.43 17.91
CA ILE A 447 -9.78 11.11 19.00
C ILE A 447 -8.47 10.57 18.44
N THR A 448 -8.55 9.66 17.47
CA THR A 448 -7.37 9.07 16.82
C THR A 448 -6.57 10.13 16.05
N LEU A 449 -7.24 11.05 15.35
CA LEU A 449 -6.58 12.16 14.65
C LEU A 449 -5.81 13.05 15.63
N LEU A 450 -6.41 13.41 16.77
CA LEU A 450 -5.75 14.21 17.80
C LEU A 450 -4.57 13.46 18.43
N ALA A 451 -4.74 12.18 18.71
CA ALA A 451 -3.69 11.34 19.28
C ALA A 451 -2.48 11.19 18.33
N ILE A 452 -2.72 10.82 17.07
CA ILE A 452 -1.65 10.64 16.08
C ILE A 452 -0.98 11.97 15.71
N SER A 453 -1.77 13.05 15.60
CA SER A 453 -1.24 14.39 15.35
C SER A 453 -0.38 14.86 16.51
N THR A 454 -0.80 14.63 17.77
CA THR A 454 0.01 14.97 18.95
C THR A 454 1.30 14.15 18.98
N LEU A 455 1.23 12.84 18.71
CA LEU A 455 2.39 11.95 18.69
C LEU A 455 3.47 12.39 17.69
N VAL A 456 3.08 12.93 16.53
CA VAL A 456 4.02 13.36 15.48
C VAL A 456 4.36 14.85 15.58
N LEU A 457 3.38 15.75 15.71
CA LEU A 457 3.58 17.19 15.70
C LEU A 457 4.28 17.72 16.95
N TYR A 458 4.11 17.07 18.11
CA TYR A 458 4.79 17.50 19.34
C TYR A 458 6.32 17.34 19.23
N PRO A 459 6.88 16.17 18.83
CA PRO A 459 8.29 16.05 18.47
C PRO A 459 8.74 17.04 17.39
N VAL A 460 7.92 17.29 16.36
CA VAL A 460 8.25 18.29 15.33
C VAL A 460 8.41 19.68 15.97
N TYR A 461 7.46 20.12 16.79
CA TYR A 461 7.55 21.39 17.52
C TYR A 461 8.83 21.47 18.38
N LEU A 462 9.15 20.41 19.13
CA LEU A 462 10.35 20.37 19.96
C LEU A 462 11.63 20.51 19.13
N THR A 463 11.73 19.81 17.99
CA THR A 463 12.90 19.90 17.11
C THR A 463 13.08 21.32 16.53
N PHE A 464 11.99 21.98 16.11
CA PHE A 464 12.04 23.36 15.63
C PHE A 464 12.35 24.36 16.73
N ARG A 465 11.80 24.15 17.94
CA ARG A 465 12.09 24.98 19.10
C ARG A 465 13.57 24.92 19.45
N LEU A 466 14.16 23.72 19.50
CA LEU A 466 15.59 23.55 19.78
C LEU A 466 16.46 24.24 18.72
N ALA A 467 16.15 23.99 17.44
CA ALA A 467 16.88 24.58 16.32
C ALA A 467 16.85 26.12 16.29
N ARG A 468 15.74 26.73 16.74
CA ARG A 468 15.58 28.19 16.78
C ARG A 468 16.19 28.85 18.02
N HIS A 469 16.11 28.19 19.18
CA HIS A 469 16.52 28.80 20.45
C HIS A 469 17.98 28.56 20.80
N GLU A 470 18.55 27.41 20.45
CA GLU A 470 19.95 27.10 20.78
C GLU A 470 20.85 27.30 19.56
N SER A 471 20.87 26.33 18.64
CA SER A 471 21.61 26.38 17.39
C SER A 471 21.28 25.14 16.55
N LEU A 472 21.68 25.14 15.28
CA LEU A 472 21.56 23.94 14.43
C LEU A 472 22.46 22.80 14.95
N ASP A 473 23.63 23.13 15.49
CA ASP A 473 24.58 22.14 16.01
C ASP A 473 24.04 21.43 17.27
N ALA A 474 23.18 22.10 18.05
CA ALA A 474 22.52 21.50 19.20
C ALA A 474 21.67 20.26 18.84
N LEU A 475 21.18 20.14 17.60
CA LEU A 475 20.44 18.96 17.13
C LEU A 475 21.32 17.70 17.08
N GLU A 476 22.63 17.85 16.84
CA GLU A 476 23.57 16.74 16.74
C GLU A 476 24.29 16.48 18.07
N PHE A 477 24.66 17.54 18.79
CA PHE A 477 25.40 17.43 20.05
C PHE A 477 24.52 17.08 21.27
N ASN A 478 23.23 17.41 21.25
CA ASN A 478 22.31 17.02 22.31
C ASN A 478 21.90 15.54 22.15
N GLY A 479 22.72 14.65 22.73
CA GLY A 479 22.55 13.20 22.60
C GLY A 479 21.20 12.66 23.09
N GLU A 480 20.57 13.28 24.09
CA GLU A 480 19.23 12.89 24.56
C GLU A 480 18.16 13.25 23.52
N HIS A 481 18.22 14.47 22.98
CA HIS A 481 17.27 14.92 21.96
C HIS A 481 17.42 14.11 20.66
N LEU A 482 18.66 13.84 20.23
CA LEU A 482 18.98 13.04 19.05
C LEU A 482 18.52 11.58 19.20
N SER A 483 18.74 10.96 20.36
CA SER A 483 18.32 9.57 20.58
C SER A 483 16.80 9.40 20.67
N SER A 484 16.07 10.40 21.18
CA SER A 484 14.61 10.39 21.32
C SER A 484 13.87 10.78 20.03
N HIS A 485 14.32 11.86 19.36
CA HIS A 485 13.62 12.48 18.21
C HIS A 485 14.34 12.29 16.87
N GLY A 486 15.48 11.59 16.87
CA GLY A 486 16.25 11.23 15.68
C GLY A 486 15.45 10.60 14.53
N PRO A 487 14.38 9.80 14.75
CA PRO A 487 13.59 9.26 13.63
C PRO A 487 13.06 10.32 12.64
N LEU A 488 12.87 11.57 13.08
CA LEU A 488 12.41 12.66 12.20
C LEU A 488 13.53 13.17 11.30
N TYR A 489 14.72 13.44 11.84
CA TYR A 489 15.71 14.27 11.15
C TYR A 489 17.13 13.70 11.08
N ALA A 490 17.49 12.71 11.90
CA ALA A 490 18.89 12.25 12.03
C ALA A 490 19.44 11.55 10.76
N GLN A 491 18.57 11.18 9.82
CA GLN A 491 18.97 10.68 8.50
C GLN A 491 19.44 11.81 7.54
N TYR A 492 19.08 13.05 7.84
CA TYR A 492 19.41 14.22 7.04
C TYR A 492 20.62 14.95 7.57
N ARG A 493 21.21 15.79 6.71
CA ARG A 493 22.27 16.71 7.09
C ARG A 493 21.69 17.77 8.03
N THR A 494 22.47 18.13 9.04
CA THR A 494 22.15 19.17 10.04
C THR A 494 21.57 20.46 9.42
N PRO A 495 22.16 21.07 8.37
CA PRO A 495 21.57 22.28 7.75
C PRO A 495 20.23 22.05 7.02
N ARG A 496 19.81 20.79 6.81
CA ARG A 496 18.63 20.37 6.05
C ARG A 496 17.71 19.45 6.86
N TYR A 497 17.78 19.55 8.19
CA TYR A 497 17.00 18.73 9.12
C TYR A 497 15.48 18.78 8.85
N TYR A 498 14.98 19.90 8.32
CA TYR A 498 13.56 20.15 8.04
C TYR A 498 12.99 19.34 6.85
N PHE A 499 13.80 18.52 6.17
CA PHE A 499 13.34 17.78 4.98
C PHE A 499 12.22 16.76 5.25
N PHE A 500 12.02 16.31 6.50
CA PHE A 500 10.85 15.49 6.84
C PHE A 500 9.52 16.23 6.64
N LEU A 501 9.51 17.57 6.70
CA LEU A 501 8.28 18.37 6.63
C LEU A 501 7.61 18.28 5.24
N PRO A 502 8.32 18.47 4.11
CA PRO A 502 7.77 18.17 2.79
C PRO A 502 7.16 16.77 2.68
N LEU A 503 7.78 15.75 3.29
CA LEU A 503 7.25 14.38 3.26
C LEU A 503 5.94 14.27 4.06
N LEU A 504 5.87 14.83 5.27
CA LEU A 504 4.65 14.86 6.08
C LEU A 504 3.53 15.65 5.39
N ILE A 505 3.84 16.81 4.81
CA ILE A 505 2.86 17.62 4.06
C ILE A 505 2.36 16.83 2.84
N SER A 506 3.25 16.16 2.10
CA SER A 506 2.86 15.35 0.95
C SER A 506 1.92 14.21 1.35
N SER A 507 2.16 13.56 2.49
CA SER A 507 1.30 12.50 3.02
C SER A 507 -0.08 13.04 3.43
N PHE A 508 -0.12 14.19 4.10
CA PHE A 508 -1.35 14.87 4.48
C PHE A 508 -2.19 15.25 3.25
N ILE A 509 -1.58 15.91 2.25
CA ILE A 509 -2.29 16.31 1.02
C ILE A 509 -2.85 15.09 0.30
N LYS A 510 -2.06 14.02 0.13
CA LYS A 510 -2.51 12.78 -0.51
C LYS A 510 -3.69 12.14 0.24
N ALA A 511 -3.66 12.12 1.57
CA ALA A 511 -4.76 11.60 2.38
C ALA A 511 -6.06 12.39 2.17
N VAL A 512 -5.98 13.72 2.19
CA VAL A 512 -7.13 14.59 1.92
C VAL A 512 -7.66 14.38 0.50
N VAL A 513 -6.79 14.31 -0.51
CA VAL A 513 -7.17 14.15 -1.91
C VAL A 513 -7.85 12.80 -2.16
N ILE A 514 -7.33 11.71 -1.57
CA ILE A 514 -7.96 10.39 -1.65
C ILE A 514 -9.38 10.43 -1.05
N ALA A 515 -9.55 11.04 0.12
CA ALA A 515 -10.82 11.05 0.84
C ALA A 515 -11.86 12.03 0.26
N ALA A 516 -11.45 13.26 -0.06
CA ALA A 516 -12.35 14.33 -0.52
C ALA A 516 -12.56 14.34 -2.04
N GLY A 517 -11.66 13.72 -2.81
CA GLY A 517 -11.66 13.78 -4.28
C GLY A 517 -12.51 12.72 -4.99
N GLN A 518 -13.41 12.00 -4.30
CA GLN A 518 -14.08 10.82 -4.88
C GLN A 518 -14.97 11.13 -6.10
N GLY A 519 -15.41 12.39 -6.24
CA GLY A 519 -16.22 12.84 -7.38
C GLY A 519 -15.46 13.02 -8.70
N SER A 520 -14.13 13.16 -8.67
CA SER A 520 -13.33 13.38 -9.88
C SER A 520 -11.96 12.70 -9.82
N GLY A 521 -11.83 11.52 -10.45
CA GLY A 521 -10.56 10.79 -10.55
C GLY A 521 -9.43 11.58 -11.22
N MET A 522 -9.76 12.37 -12.25
CA MET A 522 -8.78 13.23 -12.94
C MET A 522 -8.13 14.23 -11.98
N GLY A 523 -8.93 14.92 -11.16
CA GLY A 523 -8.43 15.88 -10.17
C GLY A 523 -7.51 15.21 -9.14
N GLN A 524 -7.85 14.00 -8.70
CA GLN A 524 -7.03 13.25 -7.76
C GLN A 524 -5.65 12.92 -8.35
N VAL A 525 -5.59 12.39 -9.57
CA VAL A 525 -4.32 12.03 -10.24
C VAL A 525 -3.47 13.25 -10.51
N VAL A 526 -4.05 14.34 -11.01
CA VAL A 526 -3.30 15.58 -11.29
C VAL A 526 -2.66 16.13 -10.02
N VAL A 527 -3.40 16.21 -8.90
CA VAL A 527 -2.82 16.67 -7.63
C VAL A 527 -1.75 15.70 -7.13
N PHE A 528 -1.95 14.39 -7.27
CA PHE A 528 -0.94 13.39 -6.93
C PHE A 528 0.36 13.58 -7.73
N ILE A 529 0.27 13.80 -9.04
CA ILE A 529 1.43 14.08 -9.91
C ILE A 529 2.15 15.35 -9.44
N ILE A 530 1.42 16.44 -9.17
CA ILE A 530 2.00 17.71 -8.70
C ILE A 530 2.74 17.50 -7.38
N VAL A 531 2.14 16.78 -6.43
CA VAL A 531 2.75 16.50 -5.13
C VAL A 531 3.99 15.61 -5.27
N GLU A 532 3.94 14.55 -6.08
CA GLU A 532 5.12 13.69 -6.30
C GLU A 532 6.23 14.43 -7.04
N LEU A 533 5.88 15.29 -8.01
CA LEU A 533 6.86 16.13 -8.71
C LEU A 533 7.54 17.10 -7.75
N ALA A 534 6.78 17.74 -6.86
CA ALA A 534 7.33 18.63 -5.83
C ALA A 534 8.29 17.88 -4.89
N VAL A 535 7.96 16.65 -4.50
CA VAL A 535 8.83 15.80 -3.67
C VAL A 535 10.11 15.40 -4.43
N VAL A 536 10.02 15.01 -5.70
CA VAL A 536 11.18 14.70 -6.55
C VAL A 536 12.09 15.91 -6.70
N VAL A 537 11.53 17.09 -7.01
CA VAL A 537 12.28 18.34 -7.10
C VAL A 537 12.97 18.66 -5.78
N ALA A 538 12.27 18.49 -4.64
CA ALA A 538 12.87 18.69 -3.33
C ALA A 538 14.06 17.75 -3.07
N HIS A 539 13.98 16.48 -3.47
CA HIS A 539 15.09 15.53 -3.37
C HIS A 539 16.30 15.94 -4.23
N ILE A 540 16.05 16.35 -5.48
CA ILE A 540 17.11 16.72 -6.43
C ILE A 540 17.84 18.00 -5.99
N LEU A 541 17.08 19.02 -5.56
CA LEU A 541 17.63 20.32 -5.18
C LEU A 541 18.30 20.29 -3.81
N LEU A 542 17.66 19.68 -2.80
CA LEU A 542 18.14 19.75 -1.42
C LEU A 542 19.19 18.68 -1.11
N LYS A 543 19.19 17.52 -1.77
CA LYS A 543 20.08 16.37 -1.46
C LYS A 543 20.24 16.20 0.05
N PRO A 544 19.15 15.87 0.75
CA PRO A 544 19.04 16.07 2.18
C PRO A 544 19.78 15.02 3.01
N TYR A 545 20.11 13.85 2.46
CA TYR A 545 20.65 12.74 3.23
C TYR A 545 22.14 12.90 3.55
N ASN A 546 22.56 12.29 4.66
CA ASN A 546 23.96 12.33 5.13
C ASN A 546 24.95 11.62 4.19
N SER A 547 24.49 10.67 3.37
CA SER A 547 25.34 9.94 2.43
C SER A 547 24.88 10.13 0.99
N ARG A 548 25.84 10.14 0.05
CA ARG A 548 25.55 10.18 -1.40
C ARG A 548 24.66 9.02 -1.84
N GLY A 549 24.85 7.83 -1.26
CA GLY A 549 24.02 6.66 -1.52
C GLY A 549 22.58 6.84 -1.04
N GLY A 550 22.37 7.49 0.12
CA GLY A 550 21.04 7.84 0.63
C GLY A 550 20.29 8.81 -0.28
N ASP A 551 20.98 9.86 -0.75
CA ASP A 551 20.44 10.83 -1.69
C ASP A 551 19.99 10.17 -3.00
N VAL A 552 20.86 9.36 -3.61
CA VAL A 552 20.54 8.64 -4.87
C VAL A 552 19.38 7.68 -4.68
N PHE A 553 19.39 6.88 -3.61
CA PHE A 553 18.38 5.88 -3.35
C PHE A 553 16.99 6.49 -3.10
N SER A 554 16.90 7.54 -2.28
CA SER A 554 15.62 8.18 -1.99
C SER A 554 15.08 8.96 -3.19
N THR A 555 15.97 9.57 -3.98
CA THR A 555 15.60 10.19 -5.26
C THR A 555 15.05 9.14 -6.22
N TYR A 556 15.68 7.96 -6.31
CA TYR A 556 15.21 6.84 -7.12
C TYR A 556 13.79 6.40 -6.72
N LEU A 557 13.52 6.17 -5.42
CA LEU A 557 12.19 5.78 -4.95
C LEU A 557 11.14 6.85 -5.26
N SER A 558 11.50 8.13 -5.15
CA SER A 558 10.59 9.24 -5.48
C SER A 558 10.30 9.34 -6.97
N ILE A 559 11.30 9.12 -7.84
CA ILE A 559 11.10 9.05 -9.29
C ILE A 559 10.21 7.87 -9.66
N VAL A 560 10.43 6.70 -9.07
CA VAL A 560 9.58 5.51 -9.30
C VAL A 560 8.11 5.83 -8.96
N ARG A 561 7.87 6.46 -7.80
CA ARG A 561 6.52 6.90 -7.41
C ARG A 561 5.92 7.87 -8.43
N LEU A 562 6.68 8.90 -8.83
CA LEU A 562 6.24 9.87 -9.83
C LEU A 562 5.90 9.21 -11.18
N VAL A 563 6.74 8.30 -11.68
CA VAL A 563 6.52 7.59 -12.95
C VAL A 563 5.26 6.72 -12.86
N CYS A 564 5.13 5.91 -11.80
CA CYS A 564 3.94 5.09 -11.60
C CYS A 564 2.67 5.93 -11.49
N THR A 565 2.69 7.02 -10.72
CA THR A 565 1.56 7.95 -10.60
C THR A 565 1.25 8.66 -11.92
N GLY A 566 2.26 9.00 -12.72
CA GLY A 566 2.08 9.57 -14.06
C GLY A 566 1.40 8.60 -15.01
N LEU A 567 1.78 7.31 -14.99
CA LEU A 567 1.14 6.27 -15.78
C LEU A 567 -0.33 6.04 -15.39
N MET A 568 -0.73 6.31 -14.14
CA MET A 568 -2.14 6.22 -13.72
C MET A 568 -3.08 7.16 -14.48
N ILE A 569 -2.57 8.18 -15.18
CA ILE A 569 -3.42 9.06 -15.98
C ILE A 569 -4.17 8.29 -17.08
N SER A 570 -3.64 7.17 -17.55
CA SER A 570 -4.32 6.31 -18.53
C SER A 570 -5.57 5.63 -17.97
N PHE A 571 -5.75 5.61 -16.64
CA PHE A 571 -6.90 5.01 -15.97
C PHE A 571 -8.02 6.02 -15.71
N VAL A 572 -7.84 7.27 -16.16
CA VAL A 572 -8.91 8.28 -16.10
C VAL A 572 -9.92 8.00 -17.21
N GLU A 573 -11.20 7.92 -16.83
CA GLU A 573 -12.32 7.59 -17.75
C GLU A 573 -12.37 8.50 -18.99
N SER A 574 -12.12 9.80 -18.82
CA SER A 574 -12.17 10.78 -19.91
C SER A 574 -11.06 10.63 -20.95
N VAL A 575 -9.98 9.88 -20.65
CA VAL A 575 -8.93 9.59 -21.63
C VAL A 575 -9.38 8.48 -22.60
N GLY A 576 -10.36 7.66 -22.21
CA GLY A 576 -10.99 6.68 -23.10
C GLY A 576 -10.06 5.57 -23.61
N VAL A 577 -9.06 5.18 -22.80
CA VAL A 577 -8.09 4.14 -23.19
C VAL A 577 -8.79 2.79 -23.32
N ALA A 578 -8.59 2.10 -24.44
CA ALA A 578 -9.10 0.76 -24.66
C ALA A 578 -8.57 -0.24 -23.61
N ALA A 579 -9.34 -1.30 -23.32
CA ALA A 579 -9.03 -2.20 -22.22
C ALA A 579 -7.68 -2.93 -22.35
N ILE A 580 -7.27 -3.34 -23.57
CA ILE A 580 -5.97 -4.02 -23.78
C ILE A 580 -4.78 -3.12 -23.41
N PRO A 581 -4.62 -1.89 -23.96
CA PRO A 581 -3.58 -0.97 -23.51
C PRO A 581 -3.68 -0.63 -22.02
N ARG A 582 -4.89 -0.49 -21.47
CA ARG A 582 -5.10 -0.21 -20.04
C ARG A 582 -4.49 -1.30 -19.16
N VAL A 583 -4.76 -2.58 -19.47
CA VAL A 583 -4.21 -3.73 -18.74
C VAL A 583 -2.70 -3.80 -18.89
N ALA A 584 -2.17 -3.55 -20.09
CA ALA A 584 -0.73 -3.50 -20.33
C ALA A 584 -0.02 -2.42 -19.49
N ILE A 585 -0.59 -1.21 -19.41
CA ILE A 585 -0.04 -0.14 -18.56
C ILE A 585 -0.10 -0.54 -17.08
N GLY A 586 -1.19 -1.17 -16.64
CA GLY A 586 -1.31 -1.71 -15.27
C GLY A 586 -0.23 -2.74 -14.94
N ALA A 587 0.05 -3.65 -15.87
CA ALA A 587 1.13 -4.62 -15.73
C ALA A 587 2.52 -3.94 -15.67
N VAL A 588 2.78 -2.93 -16.50
CA VAL A 588 4.03 -2.15 -16.46
C VAL A 588 4.22 -1.48 -15.11
N ILE A 589 3.18 -0.85 -14.55
CA ILE A 589 3.24 -0.23 -13.22
C ILE A 589 3.56 -1.28 -12.14
N ALA A 590 2.89 -2.44 -12.18
CA ALA A 590 3.13 -3.53 -11.24
C ALA A 590 4.59 -4.03 -11.30
N VAL A 591 5.16 -4.17 -12.49
CA VAL A 591 6.57 -4.56 -12.70
C VAL A 591 7.52 -3.50 -12.14
N ILE A 592 7.29 -2.21 -12.43
CA ILE A 592 8.12 -1.11 -11.92
C ILE A 592 8.13 -1.09 -10.39
N PHE A 593 6.96 -1.21 -9.76
CA PHE A 593 6.88 -1.27 -8.29
C PHE A 593 7.57 -2.52 -7.72
N SER A 594 7.38 -3.68 -8.36
CA SER A 594 8.02 -4.93 -7.92
C SER A 594 9.55 -4.83 -7.96
N ILE A 595 10.12 -4.26 -9.01
CA ILE A 595 11.57 -4.02 -9.13
C ILE A 595 12.06 -3.10 -8.01
N ALA A 596 11.32 -2.03 -7.71
CA ALA A 596 11.68 -1.10 -6.65
C ALA A 596 11.62 -1.75 -5.25
N VAL A 597 10.63 -2.62 -4.99
CA VAL A 597 10.56 -3.42 -3.75
C VAL A 597 11.78 -4.33 -3.63
N VAL A 598 12.19 -5.02 -4.71
CA VAL A 598 13.36 -5.90 -4.71
C VAL A 598 14.65 -5.10 -4.45
N ILE A 599 14.84 -3.96 -5.10
CA ILE A 599 16.00 -3.09 -4.89
C ILE A 599 16.06 -2.59 -3.44
N LEU A 600 14.92 -2.21 -2.88
CA LEU A 600 14.81 -1.78 -1.49
C LEU A 600 15.10 -2.94 -0.52
N ALA A 601 14.61 -4.15 -0.80
CA ALA A 601 14.93 -5.35 -0.03
C ALA A 601 16.43 -5.64 -0.03
N ILE A 602 17.08 -5.59 -1.20
CA ILE A 602 18.53 -5.77 -1.33
C ILE A 602 19.27 -4.69 -0.51
N ASN A 603 18.85 -3.42 -0.62
CA ASN A 603 19.45 -2.33 0.15
C ASN A 603 19.35 -2.59 1.66
N LEU A 604 18.17 -3.03 2.13
CA LEU A 604 17.95 -3.40 3.52
C LEU A 604 18.90 -4.54 3.96
N PHE A 605 19.02 -5.62 3.19
CA PHE A 605 19.90 -6.75 3.54
C PHE A 605 21.38 -6.36 3.58
N LEU A 606 21.82 -5.47 2.68
CA LEU A 606 23.18 -4.95 2.67
C LEU A 606 23.50 -4.15 3.94
N HIS A 607 22.56 -3.31 4.40
CA HIS A 607 22.72 -2.52 5.62
C HIS A 607 22.43 -3.29 6.91
N ALA A 608 21.64 -4.36 6.86
CA ALA A 608 21.38 -5.27 7.98
C ALA A 608 22.63 -6.03 8.46
N GLY A 609 23.72 -6.03 7.68
CA GLY A 609 24.98 -6.65 8.07
C GLY A 609 25.03 -8.17 7.87
N VAL A 610 24.03 -8.76 7.18
CA VAL A 610 24.03 -10.18 6.77
C VAL A 610 25.31 -10.55 6.01
N ASN A 611 25.83 -9.61 5.21
CA ASN A 611 27.08 -9.77 4.47
C ASN A 611 28.32 -9.95 5.39
N ARG A 612 28.29 -9.46 6.65
CA ARG A 612 29.37 -9.69 7.63
C ARG A 612 29.26 -11.07 8.27
N LEU A 613 28.04 -11.56 8.50
CA LEU A 613 27.78 -12.91 9.00
C LEU A 613 28.22 -13.98 7.99
N TRP A 614 27.94 -13.79 6.70
CA TRP A 614 28.34 -14.72 5.64
C TRP A 614 29.85 -14.75 5.38
N ARG A 615 30.55 -13.61 5.49
CA ARG A 615 32.02 -13.60 5.36
C ARG A 615 32.72 -14.31 6.52
N ARG A 616 32.17 -14.22 7.74
CA ARG A 616 32.68 -14.99 8.89
C ARG A 616 32.49 -16.51 8.71
N GLY A 617 31.39 -16.94 8.10
CA GLY A 617 31.10 -18.36 7.83
C GLY A 617 32.00 -19.00 6.76
N HIS A 618 32.54 -18.21 5.82
CA HIS A 618 33.49 -18.73 4.82
C HIS A 618 34.94 -18.82 5.35
N SER A 619 35.34 -18.01 6.34
CA SER A 619 36.67 -18.12 6.95
C SER A 619 36.83 -19.28 7.93
N THR A 620 35.74 -19.88 8.43
CA THR A 620 35.79 -21.02 9.36
C THR A 620 35.72 -22.39 8.67
N ARG A 621 35.74 -22.43 7.33
CA ARG A 621 35.66 -23.67 6.54
C ARG A 621 36.89 -23.91 5.65
N SER A 622 38.08 -23.58 6.15
CA SER A 622 39.31 -24.24 5.68
C SER A 622 39.58 -25.43 6.59
N PRO A 623 39.67 -26.67 6.07
CA PRO A 623 40.04 -27.80 6.88
C PRO A 623 41.49 -27.61 7.35
N SER A 624 41.68 -27.70 8.66
CA SER A 624 42.97 -27.83 9.31
C SER A 624 43.75 -29.01 8.70
N ARG A 625 44.70 -28.72 7.82
CA ARG A 625 45.73 -29.68 7.42
C ARG A 625 46.94 -29.44 8.31
N GLN A 626 47.09 -30.34 9.25
CA GLN A 626 48.24 -30.52 10.13
C GLN A 626 49.47 -30.85 9.27
N GLY A 627 50.56 -30.11 9.46
CA GLY A 627 51.81 -30.33 8.73
C GLY A 627 52.85 -29.29 9.12
N SER A 628 53.60 -29.59 10.18
CA SER A 628 54.82 -28.90 10.58
C SER A 628 55.96 -29.25 9.63
N ALA A 629 56.66 -28.25 9.09
CA ALA A 629 58.13 -28.20 8.91
C ALA A 629 58.53 -26.93 8.15
N ASP A 630 59.71 -26.44 8.50
CA ASP A 630 60.38 -25.20 8.11
C ASP A 630 60.64 -24.99 6.60
N GLU A 631 61.02 -23.74 6.31
CA GLU A 631 61.92 -23.32 5.22
C GLU A 631 61.34 -23.19 3.79
N SER A 632 61.15 -21.95 3.34
CA SER A 632 62.04 -21.35 2.34
C SER A 632 61.57 -19.97 1.90
N MET A 633 62.52 -19.04 1.96
CA MET A 633 62.50 -17.76 1.28
C MET A 633 62.45 -17.97 -0.23
N LEU A 634 61.65 -17.16 -0.94
CA LEU A 634 61.89 -16.78 -2.34
C LEU A 634 61.25 -15.41 -2.60
N GLU A 635 62.05 -14.40 -2.25
CA GLU A 635 62.38 -13.22 -3.04
C GLU A 635 61.53 -12.92 -4.28
N LYS A 636 60.95 -11.71 -4.31
CA LYS A 636 60.83 -10.94 -5.55
C LYS A 636 61.00 -9.45 -5.25
N GLY A 637 62.25 -9.00 -5.41
CA GLY A 637 62.58 -7.59 -5.55
C GLY A 637 62.44 -7.14 -7.01
N ASP A 638 62.11 -5.86 -7.17
CA ASP A 638 62.65 -4.91 -8.15
C ASP A 638 62.10 -3.52 -7.74
N ALA A 639 62.89 -2.71 -7.02
CA ALA A 639 63.97 -1.83 -7.47
C ALA A 639 63.47 -0.41 -7.81
N SER A 640 63.77 0.52 -6.90
CA SER A 640 63.81 1.97 -7.11
C SER A 640 65.26 2.46 -6.92
N PRO A 641 65.73 3.51 -7.62
CA PRO A 641 67.01 4.13 -7.32
C PRO A 641 66.87 5.39 -6.43
N ILE A 642 67.60 5.34 -5.30
CA ILE A 642 68.47 6.33 -4.60
C ILE A 642 68.60 7.70 -5.33
N GLU A 643 68.62 8.91 -4.74
CA GLU A 643 69.51 9.40 -3.66
C GLU A 643 69.21 10.86 -3.22
N SER A 644 69.26 11.16 -1.91
CA SER A 644 70.15 12.17 -1.29
C SER A 644 69.77 12.49 0.18
N LYS A 645 70.73 12.20 1.07
CA LYS A 645 70.96 12.75 2.43
C LYS A 645 72.06 13.84 2.29
N PRO A 646 72.55 14.61 3.31
CA PRO A 646 72.62 14.27 4.75
C PRO A 646 72.59 15.43 5.80
N GLY A 647 72.61 15.01 7.08
CA GLY A 647 73.33 15.69 8.18
C GLY A 647 72.48 15.96 9.42
N LEU A 648 72.88 15.69 10.66
CA LEU A 648 74.00 14.96 11.28
C LEU A 648 73.60 14.79 12.77
N ALA A 649 74.02 13.72 13.43
CA ALA A 649 73.65 13.37 14.82
C ALA A 649 74.86 13.39 15.78
N ARG A 650 74.56 13.31 17.09
CA ARG A 650 75.34 12.88 18.29
C ARG A 650 75.55 14.00 19.32
N SER A 651 75.65 13.77 20.63
CA SER A 651 75.47 12.63 21.56
C SER A 651 75.92 13.15 22.94
N ALA A 652 75.34 12.71 24.07
CA ALA A 652 76.12 12.36 25.27
C ALA A 652 75.23 11.73 26.36
N SER A 653 75.81 10.73 27.02
CA SER A 653 75.34 9.93 28.15
C SER A 653 75.97 10.45 29.45
N GLN A 654 75.30 10.33 30.61
CA GLN A 654 75.85 9.67 31.83
C GLN A 654 75.00 9.82 33.12
N ARG A 655 75.03 8.71 33.89
CA ARG A 655 75.06 8.55 35.37
C ARG A 655 73.79 8.62 36.25
N SER A 656 73.35 7.42 36.67
CA SER A 656 73.48 6.79 38.02
C SER A 656 73.08 7.58 39.29
N GLY A 657 72.22 6.97 40.12
CA GLY A 657 72.14 7.21 41.57
C GLY A 657 70.78 6.88 42.23
N THR A 658 70.69 5.70 42.84
CA THR A 658 69.70 5.31 43.88
C THR A 658 70.13 5.85 45.25
N ILE A 659 69.18 6.21 46.13
CA ILE A 659 69.09 5.90 47.60
C ILE A 659 68.09 6.86 48.30
N ASP A 660 67.11 6.21 48.96
CA ASP A 660 66.41 6.42 50.24
C ASP A 660 65.88 7.78 50.80
N ASP A 661 64.71 7.60 51.42
CA ASP A 661 64.21 8.11 52.70
C ASP A 661 63.31 9.37 52.82
N THR A 662 62.03 9.07 53.08
CA THR A 662 61.32 9.32 54.35
C THR A 662 60.98 10.75 54.81
N SER A 663 59.70 11.08 54.60
CA SER A 663 58.74 11.65 55.58
C SER A 663 58.52 13.16 55.77
N THR A 664 57.22 13.46 55.83
CA THR A 664 56.50 14.40 56.69
C THR A 664 56.55 15.93 56.46
N ALA A 665 55.34 16.42 56.15
CA ALA A 665 54.57 17.44 56.89
C ALA A 665 54.74 18.95 56.59
N ARG A 666 53.64 19.47 56.04
CA ARG A 666 52.84 20.64 56.46
C ARG A 666 53.39 22.09 56.34
N HIS A 667 52.41 22.91 55.92
CA HIS A 667 52.13 24.31 56.25
C HIS A 667 52.60 25.43 55.30
N SER A 668 51.61 25.88 54.50
CA SER A 668 51.10 27.26 54.37
C SER A 668 52.08 28.44 54.27
N THR A 669 51.95 29.25 53.22
CA THR A 669 51.37 30.62 53.28
C THR A 669 51.49 31.33 51.92
N SER A 670 50.38 31.92 51.45
CA SER A 670 50.38 33.05 50.51
C SER A 670 50.87 34.31 51.25
N PRO A 671 51.30 35.40 50.56
CA PRO A 671 50.33 36.34 50.00
C PRO A 671 50.75 37.02 48.70
N SER A 672 49.76 37.67 48.09
CA SER A 672 49.84 38.58 46.97
C SER A 672 49.87 40.06 47.43
N ILE A 673 50.08 40.93 46.43
CA ILE A 673 49.57 42.32 46.24
C ILE A 673 50.58 43.49 46.37
N LEU A 674 50.45 44.38 45.36
CA LEU A 674 50.76 45.83 45.23
C LEU A 674 52.16 46.18 44.68
N SER A 675 52.36 47.12 43.76
CA SER A 675 51.53 48.01 42.91
C SER A 675 52.51 48.98 42.22
N HIS A 676 52.23 49.48 41.02
CA HIS A 676 52.34 50.92 40.67
C HIS A 676 51.93 51.17 39.21
N THR A 677 51.67 52.44 38.94
CA THR A 677 50.58 53.00 38.12
C THR A 677 51.13 54.01 37.09
N VAL A 678 50.28 54.40 36.14
CA VAL A 678 50.17 55.72 35.42
C VAL A 678 50.69 55.84 33.98
N GLY A 679 49.77 56.31 33.11
CA GLY A 679 50.03 57.28 32.01
C GLY A 679 49.37 56.94 30.66
N THR A 680 48.09 57.29 30.40
CA THR A 680 47.62 58.43 29.50
C THR A 680 48.03 58.28 28.01
N SER A 681 47.24 58.48 26.95
CA SER A 681 45.96 59.18 26.69
C SER A 681 45.63 59.10 25.18
N HIS A 682 44.35 59.40 24.81
CA HIS A 682 43.82 59.94 23.52
C HIS A 682 42.93 59.08 22.59
N HIS A 683 41.61 59.27 22.80
CA HIS A 683 40.50 59.67 21.90
C HIS A 683 40.34 59.25 20.42
N ASP A 684 39.08 58.85 20.17
CA ASP A 684 38.24 58.71 18.97
C ASP A 684 38.40 59.73 17.83
N LEU A 685 38.08 59.30 16.59
CA LEU A 685 36.92 59.74 15.78
C LEU A 685 37.00 59.23 14.31
N THR A 686 35.88 58.74 13.78
CA THR A 686 35.53 58.58 12.34
C THR A 686 35.05 59.93 11.75
N PRO A 687 34.59 60.15 10.48
CA PRO A 687 34.31 59.23 9.35
C PRO A 687 34.63 59.75 7.90
N SER A 688 34.31 58.91 6.89
CA SER A 688 33.83 59.22 5.51
C SER A 688 34.78 59.66 4.37
N ARG A 689 34.83 58.88 3.25
CA ARG A 689 34.36 59.23 1.88
C ARG A 689 34.98 58.36 0.75
N LEU A 690 34.07 57.78 -0.07
CA LEU A 690 33.98 57.68 -1.54
C LEU A 690 35.13 57.28 -2.51
N SER A 691 34.67 56.61 -3.58
CA SER A 691 35.17 56.50 -4.98
C SER A 691 35.99 55.23 -5.31
N THR A 692 35.44 54.22 -6.00
CA THR A 692 35.14 54.00 -7.44
C THR A 692 36.22 53.19 -8.18
N SER A 693 35.74 52.32 -9.09
CA SER A 693 36.45 51.68 -10.23
C SER A 693 37.37 50.50 -9.89
N SER A 694 37.57 49.46 -10.69
CA SER A 694 36.89 48.85 -11.85
C SER A 694 37.72 47.60 -12.22
N THR A 695 37.06 46.52 -12.63
CA THR A 695 37.42 45.51 -13.67
C THR A 695 38.78 44.78 -13.74
N HIS A 696 38.65 43.55 -14.29
CA HIS A 696 39.66 42.61 -14.83
C HIS A 696 40.42 41.76 -13.79
N HIS A 697 40.47 40.43 -13.86
CA HIS A 697 40.28 39.47 -14.96
C HIS A 697 39.86 38.09 -14.41
#